data_AF-A0A1W9TAL2-F1
#
_entry.id   AF-A0A1W9TAL2-F1
#
_cell.length_a   1.000
_cell.length_b   1.000
_cell.length_c   1.000
_cell.angle_alpha   90.00
_cell.angle_beta   90.00
_cell.angle_gamma   90.00
#
_symmetry.space_group_name_H-M   'P 1'
#
loop_
_entity.id
_entity.type
_entity.pdbx_description
1 polymer ?
#
loop_
_entity_poly.entity_id
_entity_poly.type
_entity_poly.pdbx_seq_one_letter_code
_entity_poly.pdbx_strand_id
1 'polypeptide(L)'
;MTEQNEQTQQDSSEPQAEQNNNKQLILSLVIAAVAVAWGIKNPSTALRVLAVLLGFGGIIMIHEFGHFIVAKLGGIKVEAFSIGMGPVILGIRKLKKGWKIRLMPKIGEEQQVEEGDNETEYQIALLPIGGFVRMLGQSDTGAADENDDPRSYSNRPVWIRICVVSAGVVFNAVGAIVLFMALYMNGIDLPAGIAGHVAVNSPAYDAGIKAGDKIVEVNGDYFTVDGERCVDFESIFQAALLSSGEPVSYVVERLDGTKEEIKLIPEKPAGSEKSLRFTGISKANTLEIDPAIAKVPEYVDDLWNTKKLRPGDVVKAVNGQAVQTPWSFAEKEAEAFRSEVELTVSRQWPLSEDPDAPRTIATVKLPMTVAPVSDNFRNEYDLTHFCSMVPRLKVEEVAGPSKFKRLANWFTETVLRREVDESANDFLQKGDILLKVADVDYPNYKQLRDLTNEYKDKNLAITVLRKNDAGLAEEMGLTVHPKARTGSKRVTVGFAPGLDMESPVTAQVISASGQAAILDIPAGAVIVAVDGQPVSSFYEIADLLVKNKGQKVSVDYRFNGEAGGTAVEISEYEPVHAQALIAVYLPFAELTQRFKASNPLRAIKMGSKKVWQFIAGNYVTLGQLFKKDGIPMSALSGPVGIISMTYQVTEASLGRYLYFLGLISSCLAVMNLMPIPVLDGGHIVLLIIEKITGKPVHEKVLAPIMYIGLALILGLVLVITYNDLIRILF
;
A
#
# COMPACT_ATOMS: atom_id res chain seq x y z
N MET A 1 2.77 -75.89 -28.44
CA MET A 1 2.64 -76.14 -26.98
C MET A 1 3.03 -74.85 -26.30
N THR A 2 2.07 -73.95 -26.23
CA THR A 2 2.22 -72.54 -25.89
C THR A 2 0.98 -72.23 -25.07
N GLU A 3 1.07 -72.46 -23.76
CA GLU A 3 0.03 -72.13 -22.77
C GLU A 3 0.57 -72.60 -21.41
N GLN A 4 1.20 -71.71 -20.64
CA GLN A 4 1.25 -71.74 -19.16
C GLN A 4 2.13 -70.65 -18.49
N ASN A 5 2.52 -69.57 -19.17
CA ASN A 5 3.39 -68.54 -18.56
C ASN A 5 2.88 -67.08 -18.68
N GLU A 6 1.57 -66.86 -18.76
CA GLU A 6 0.99 -65.50 -18.89
C GLU A 6 0.00 -65.09 -17.77
N GLN A 7 0.06 -65.69 -16.58
CA GLN A 7 -0.92 -65.39 -15.52
C GLN A 7 -0.38 -64.80 -14.21
N THR A 8 0.83 -64.23 -14.20
CA THR A 8 1.40 -63.68 -12.95
C THR A 8 2.13 -62.35 -13.14
N GLN A 9 1.54 -61.43 -13.91
CA GLN A 9 2.06 -60.06 -14.03
C GLN A 9 0.95 -59.03 -14.26
N GLN A 10 -0.14 -59.12 -13.49
CA GLN A 10 -1.18 -58.10 -13.51
C GLN A 10 -1.88 -58.00 -12.15
N ASP A 11 -1.12 -57.74 -11.06
CA ASP A 11 -1.74 -57.45 -9.75
C ASP A 11 -0.84 -56.72 -8.73
N SER A 12 -0.01 -55.75 -9.15
CA SER A 12 0.90 -55.05 -8.22
C SER A 12 0.95 -53.52 -8.31
N SER A 13 0.13 -52.90 -9.16
CA SER A 13 0.04 -51.43 -9.28
C SER A 13 -1.03 -50.78 -8.40
N GLU A 14 -2.03 -51.52 -7.91
CA GLU A 14 -3.10 -50.98 -7.04
C GLU A 14 -2.67 -50.64 -5.59
N PRO A 15 -1.78 -51.38 -4.88
CA PRO A 15 -1.49 -51.11 -3.47
C PRO A 15 -0.69 -49.82 -3.23
N GLN A 16 0.15 -49.41 -4.19
CA GLN A 16 1.00 -48.22 -4.04
C GLN A 16 0.22 -46.91 -4.19
N ALA A 17 -0.82 -46.89 -5.04
CA ALA A 17 -1.70 -45.73 -5.21
C ALA A 17 -2.58 -45.50 -3.97
N GLU A 18 -3.16 -46.57 -3.40
CA GLU A 18 -3.97 -46.49 -2.18
C GLU A 18 -3.13 -46.08 -0.95
N GLN A 19 -1.89 -46.56 -0.87
CA GLN A 19 -0.97 -46.22 0.22
C GLN A 19 -0.50 -44.76 0.18
N ASN A 20 -0.29 -44.18 -1.01
CA ASN A 20 0.01 -42.76 -1.18
C ASN A 20 -1.21 -41.86 -0.85
N ASN A 21 -2.41 -42.27 -1.23
CA ASN A 21 -3.64 -41.54 -0.91
C ASN A 21 -3.88 -41.48 0.60
N ASN A 22 -3.66 -42.58 1.32
CA ASN A 22 -3.80 -42.61 2.78
C ASN A 22 -2.77 -41.72 3.48
N LYS A 23 -1.52 -41.65 2.99
CA LYS A 23 -0.51 -40.73 3.53
C LYS A 23 -0.87 -39.26 3.31
N GLN A 24 -1.39 -38.91 2.12
CA GLN A 24 -1.85 -37.55 1.83
C GLN A 24 -3.07 -37.16 2.67
N LEU A 25 -4.00 -38.08 2.90
CA LEU A 25 -5.15 -37.88 3.78
C LEU A 25 -4.69 -37.65 5.23
N ILE A 26 -3.80 -38.49 5.75
CA ILE A 26 -3.26 -38.36 7.11
C ILE A 26 -2.52 -37.03 7.27
N LEU A 27 -1.66 -36.66 6.31
CA LEU A 27 -0.94 -35.38 6.34
C LEU A 27 -1.91 -34.20 6.35
N SER A 28 -2.95 -34.25 5.52
CA SER A 28 -3.99 -33.23 5.43
C SER A 28 -4.80 -33.11 6.73
N LEU A 29 -5.12 -34.24 7.38
CA LEU A 29 -5.78 -34.27 8.68
C LEU A 29 -4.89 -33.73 9.81
N VAL A 30 -3.58 -34.01 9.78
CA VAL A 30 -2.62 -33.45 10.75
C VAL A 30 -2.50 -31.94 10.57
N ILE A 31 -2.37 -31.45 9.34
CA ILE A 31 -2.33 -30.01 9.05
C ILE A 31 -3.63 -29.34 9.51
N ALA A 32 -4.79 -29.97 9.22
CA ALA A 32 -6.09 -29.46 9.66
C ALA A 32 -6.20 -29.45 11.19
N ALA A 33 -5.74 -30.49 11.89
CA ALA A 33 -5.76 -30.55 13.35
C ALA A 33 -4.84 -29.48 13.98
N VAL A 34 -3.66 -29.25 13.41
CA VAL A 34 -2.74 -28.17 13.84
C VAL A 34 -3.36 -26.80 13.60
N ALA A 35 -3.97 -26.58 12.43
CA ALA A 35 -4.65 -25.34 12.09
C ALA A 35 -5.85 -25.07 13.02
N VAL A 36 -6.64 -26.10 13.34
CA VAL A 36 -7.75 -26.03 14.30
C VAL A 36 -7.24 -25.74 15.71
N ALA A 37 -6.20 -26.43 16.18
CA ALA A 37 -5.60 -26.18 17.49
C ALA A 37 -5.01 -24.76 17.60
N TRP A 38 -4.38 -24.26 16.53
CA TRP A 38 -3.91 -22.88 16.44
C TRP A 38 -5.08 -21.88 16.43
N GLY A 39 -6.15 -22.19 15.70
CA GLY A 39 -7.33 -21.33 15.58
C GLY A 39 -8.13 -21.24 16.88
N ILE A 40 -8.21 -22.32 17.66
CA ILE A 40 -8.79 -22.32 19.01
C ILE A 40 -7.99 -21.41 19.94
N LYS A 41 -6.65 -21.37 19.80
CA LYS A 41 -5.80 -20.44 20.56
C LYS A 41 -5.90 -18.99 20.09
N ASN A 42 -6.31 -18.75 18.85
CA ASN A 42 -6.35 -17.42 18.22
C ASN A 42 -7.69 -17.19 17.49
N PRO A 43 -8.83 -17.16 18.19
CA PRO A 43 -10.15 -17.24 17.57
C PRO A 43 -10.47 -16.05 16.65
N SER A 44 -10.05 -14.83 17.02
CA SER A 44 -10.23 -13.62 16.21
C SER A 44 -9.45 -13.70 14.90
N THR A 45 -8.16 -14.06 14.98
CA THR A 45 -7.30 -14.23 13.81
C THR A 45 -7.81 -15.36 12.91
N ALA A 46 -8.23 -16.48 13.50
CA ALA A 46 -8.77 -17.62 12.76
C ALA A 46 -10.04 -17.26 11.97
N LEU A 47 -10.97 -16.51 12.59
CA LEU A 47 -12.18 -16.04 11.92
C LEU A 47 -11.85 -15.13 10.73
N ARG A 48 -10.86 -14.25 10.87
CA ARG A 48 -10.42 -13.37 9.78
C ARG A 48 -9.77 -14.15 8.64
N VAL A 49 -8.88 -15.08 8.95
CA VAL A 49 -8.27 -15.96 7.94
C VAL A 49 -9.36 -16.76 7.22
N LEU A 50 -10.33 -17.30 7.96
CA LEU A 50 -11.47 -17.99 7.36
C LEU A 50 -12.28 -17.06 6.44
N ALA A 51 -12.57 -15.84 6.88
CA ALA A 51 -13.26 -14.85 6.04
C ALA A 51 -12.48 -14.60 4.75
N VAL A 52 -11.16 -14.35 4.82
CA VAL A 52 -10.30 -14.19 3.65
C VAL A 52 -10.44 -15.38 2.69
N LEU A 53 -10.27 -16.61 3.19
CA LEU A 53 -10.39 -17.82 2.38
C LEU A 53 -11.77 -17.94 1.72
N LEU A 54 -12.84 -17.69 2.46
CA LEU A 54 -14.20 -17.74 1.95
C LEU A 54 -14.48 -16.68 0.90
N GLY A 55 -13.96 -15.46 1.04
CA GLY A 55 -14.12 -14.42 0.03
C GLY A 55 -13.38 -14.74 -1.27
N PHE A 56 -12.13 -15.18 -1.19
CA PHE A 56 -11.38 -15.61 -2.38
C PHE A 56 -12.02 -16.83 -3.03
N GLY A 57 -12.41 -17.84 -2.24
CA GLY A 57 -13.16 -19.00 -2.71
C GLY A 57 -14.48 -18.61 -3.37
N GLY A 58 -15.19 -17.63 -2.80
CA GLY A 58 -16.44 -17.11 -3.35
C GLY A 58 -16.29 -16.44 -4.71
N ILE A 59 -15.25 -15.63 -4.91
CA ILE A 59 -14.97 -15.01 -6.22
C ILE A 59 -14.63 -16.08 -7.26
N ILE A 60 -13.77 -17.05 -6.92
CA ILE A 60 -13.43 -18.13 -7.84
C ILE A 60 -14.67 -19.00 -8.14
N MET A 61 -15.54 -19.23 -7.16
CA MET A 61 -16.80 -19.96 -7.41
C MET A 61 -17.68 -19.24 -8.44
N ILE A 62 -17.77 -17.90 -8.39
CA ILE A 62 -18.50 -17.11 -9.40
C ILE A 62 -17.90 -17.33 -10.80
N HIS A 63 -16.57 -17.39 -10.91
CA HIS A 63 -15.85 -17.71 -12.14
C HIS A 63 -16.25 -19.10 -12.68
N GLU A 64 -16.08 -20.14 -11.87
CA GLU A 64 -16.41 -21.52 -12.24
C GLU A 64 -17.89 -21.67 -12.60
N PHE A 65 -18.77 -20.98 -11.88
CA PHE A 65 -20.20 -20.98 -12.15
C PHE A 65 -20.54 -20.42 -13.54
N GLY A 66 -19.75 -19.45 -14.04
CA GLY A 66 -19.85 -18.96 -15.40
C GLY A 66 -19.61 -20.06 -16.44
N HIS A 67 -18.48 -20.76 -16.34
CA HIS A 67 -18.18 -21.90 -17.22
C HIS A 67 -19.27 -22.97 -17.14
N PHE A 68 -19.71 -23.31 -15.92
CA PHE A 68 -20.72 -24.32 -15.68
C PHE A 68 -22.05 -24.01 -16.38
N ILE A 69 -22.60 -22.81 -16.17
CA ILE A 69 -23.89 -22.43 -16.77
C ILE A 69 -23.79 -22.45 -18.28
N VAL A 70 -22.76 -21.81 -18.83
CA VAL A 70 -22.65 -21.66 -20.29
C VAL A 70 -22.35 -23.00 -20.96
N ALA A 71 -21.60 -23.90 -20.31
CA ALA A 71 -21.39 -25.27 -20.78
C ALA A 71 -22.72 -26.04 -20.85
N LYS A 72 -23.53 -25.99 -19.80
CA LYS A 72 -24.86 -26.63 -19.77
C LYS A 72 -25.80 -26.06 -20.84
N LEU A 73 -25.83 -24.74 -21.01
CA LEU A 73 -26.63 -24.09 -22.06
C LEU A 73 -26.12 -24.40 -23.47
N GLY A 74 -24.81 -24.58 -23.63
CA GLY A 74 -24.17 -25.05 -24.88
C GLY A 74 -24.36 -26.53 -25.17
N GLY A 75 -25.08 -27.26 -24.30
CA GLY A 75 -25.32 -28.70 -24.41
C GLY A 75 -24.10 -29.57 -24.12
N ILE A 76 -23.08 -29.03 -23.44
CA ILE A 76 -21.89 -29.78 -23.06
C ILE A 76 -22.20 -30.62 -21.81
N LYS A 77 -21.77 -31.87 -21.81
CA LYS A 77 -21.89 -32.72 -20.62
C LYS A 77 -20.89 -32.24 -19.56
N VAL A 78 -21.41 -31.85 -18.40
CA VAL A 78 -20.60 -31.52 -17.23
C VAL A 78 -20.69 -32.67 -16.23
N GLU A 79 -19.55 -33.22 -15.87
CA GLU A 79 -19.46 -34.39 -15.00
C GLU A 79 -19.38 -34.00 -13.51
N ALA A 80 -18.66 -32.92 -13.21
CA ALA A 80 -18.51 -32.43 -11.85
C ALA A 80 -18.50 -30.91 -11.79
N PHE A 81 -19.11 -30.37 -10.75
CA PHE A 81 -18.99 -28.98 -10.32
C PHE A 81 -18.56 -28.97 -8.85
N SER A 82 -17.32 -28.58 -8.57
CA SER A 82 -16.75 -28.62 -7.23
C SER A 82 -16.58 -27.22 -6.65
N ILE A 83 -17.01 -27.05 -5.40
CA ILE A 83 -16.70 -25.89 -4.56
C ILE A 83 -15.54 -26.28 -3.66
N GLY A 84 -14.42 -25.56 -3.77
CA GLY A 84 -13.18 -25.89 -3.08
C GLY A 84 -12.35 -26.95 -3.80
N MET A 85 -11.19 -27.23 -3.21
CA MET A 85 -10.16 -28.14 -3.74
C MET A 85 -9.80 -29.24 -2.73
N GLY A 86 -9.18 -30.31 -3.25
CA GLY A 86 -8.71 -31.44 -2.44
C GLY A 86 -9.79 -32.49 -2.16
N PRO A 87 -9.67 -33.26 -1.06
CA PRO A 87 -10.62 -34.34 -0.75
C PRO A 87 -12.06 -33.83 -0.65
N VAL A 88 -12.98 -34.48 -1.36
CA VAL A 88 -14.41 -34.16 -1.35
C VAL A 88 -15.01 -34.59 -0.02
N ILE A 89 -15.64 -33.66 0.70
CA ILE A 89 -16.36 -33.94 1.94
C ILE A 89 -17.80 -34.36 1.61
N LEU A 90 -18.43 -33.70 0.65
CA LEU A 90 -19.84 -33.89 0.31
C LEU A 90 -20.01 -33.96 -1.21
N GLY A 91 -20.56 -35.07 -1.71
CA GLY A 91 -20.96 -35.23 -3.11
C GLY A 91 -22.49 -35.34 -3.20
N ILE A 92 -23.12 -34.52 -4.01
CA ILE A 92 -24.57 -34.47 -4.20
C ILE A 92 -24.87 -34.70 -5.68
N ARG A 93 -25.65 -35.73 -5.98
CA ARG A 93 -26.13 -36.00 -7.34
C ARG A 93 -27.64 -36.14 -7.36
N LYS A 94 -28.28 -35.52 -8.35
CA LYS A 94 -29.71 -35.68 -8.60
C LYS A 94 -29.93 -36.93 -9.45
N LEU A 95 -30.65 -37.91 -8.92
CA LEU A 95 -31.04 -39.14 -9.62
C LEU A 95 -32.51 -39.05 -10.05
N LYS A 96 -32.97 -39.97 -10.91
CA LYS A 96 -34.38 -40.13 -11.29
C LYS A 96 -35.31 -40.25 -10.08
N LYS A 97 -34.87 -40.94 -9.03
CA LYS A 97 -35.65 -41.28 -7.83
C LYS A 97 -35.40 -40.35 -6.63
N GLY A 98 -34.65 -39.26 -6.78
CA GLY A 98 -34.37 -38.31 -5.69
C GLY A 98 -32.93 -37.79 -5.68
N TRP A 99 -32.43 -37.40 -4.51
CA TRP A 99 -31.06 -36.92 -4.33
C TRP A 99 -30.20 -37.99 -3.65
N LYS A 100 -29.01 -38.26 -4.20
CA LYS A 100 -28.00 -39.09 -3.57
C LYS A 100 -26.95 -38.19 -2.93
N ILE A 101 -26.82 -38.29 -1.62
CA ILE A 101 -25.82 -37.56 -0.82
C ILE A 101 -24.73 -38.55 -0.42
N ARG A 102 -23.46 -38.20 -0.67
CA ARG A 102 -22.27 -38.97 -0.33
C ARG A 102 -21.41 -38.18 0.63
N LEU A 103 -21.06 -38.80 1.75
CA LEU A 103 -20.09 -38.27 2.70
C LEU A 103 -18.72 -38.90 2.41
N MET A 104 -17.70 -38.05 2.24
CA MET A 104 -16.31 -38.43 1.96
C MET A 104 -16.14 -39.45 0.81
N PRO A 105 -16.61 -39.16 -0.42
CA PRO A 105 -16.39 -40.05 -1.56
C PRO A 105 -14.89 -40.17 -1.90
N LYS A 106 -14.47 -41.36 -2.36
CA LYS A 106 -13.07 -41.59 -2.78
C LYS A 106 -12.75 -40.75 -4.03
N ILE A 107 -11.56 -40.16 -4.07
CA ILE A 107 -11.07 -39.38 -5.22
C ILE A 107 -10.99 -40.30 -6.45
N GLY A 108 -11.63 -39.92 -7.54
CA GLY A 108 -11.61 -40.67 -8.81
C GLY A 108 -12.59 -41.86 -8.89
N GLU A 109 -13.51 -42.02 -7.94
CA GLU A 109 -14.55 -43.06 -8.00
C GLU A 109 -15.52 -42.78 -9.16
N GLU A 110 -15.27 -43.39 -10.32
CA GLU A 110 -16.15 -43.33 -11.48
C GLU A 110 -17.48 -44.02 -11.19
N GLN A 111 -18.58 -43.28 -11.34
CA GLN A 111 -19.92 -43.82 -11.17
C GLN A 111 -20.53 -44.11 -12.54
N GLN A 112 -21.08 -45.32 -12.69
CA GLN A 112 -22.04 -45.60 -13.75
C GLN A 112 -23.26 -44.70 -13.55
N VAL A 113 -23.50 -43.82 -14.50
CA VAL A 113 -24.68 -42.94 -14.53
C VAL A 113 -25.80 -43.72 -15.23
N GLU A 114 -26.88 -44.04 -14.51
CA GLU A 114 -28.04 -44.67 -15.13
C GLU A 114 -28.76 -43.67 -16.06
N GLU A 115 -29.37 -44.19 -17.12
CA GLU A 115 -30.05 -43.38 -18.12
C GLU A 115 -31.12 -42.50 -17.46
N GLY A 116 -30.99 -41.18 -17.59
CA GLY A 116 -31.88 -40.12 -17.07
C GLY A 116 -31.67 -39.69 -15.61
N ASP A 117 -30.60 -40.14 -14.95
CA ASP A 117 -30.02 -39.41 -13.81
C ASP A 117 -29.38 -38.10 -14.28
N ASN A 118 -29.22 -37.12 -13.39
CA ASN A 118 -28.42 -35.95 -13.70
C ASN A 118 -26.95 -36.36 -13.74
N GLU A 119 -26.32 -36.14 -14.88
CA GLU A 119 -24.94 -36.51 -15.17
C GLU A 119 -23.91 -35.68 -14.38
N THR A 120 -24.34 -34.54 -13.79
CA THR A 120 -23.48 -33.68 -12.98
C THR A 120 -23.52 -34.04 -11.51
N GLU A 121 -22.35 -34.23 -10.93
CA GLU A 121 -22.17 -34.26 -9.49
C GLU A 121 -21.72 -32.91 -8.93
N TYR A 122 -22.44 -32.43 -7.91
CA TYR A 122 -22.09 -31.23 -7.16
C TYR A 122 -21.25 -31.62 -5.96
N GLN A 123 -20.08 -31.03 -5.78
CA GLN A 123 -19.10 -31.44 -4.78
C GLN A 123 -18.72 -30.26 -3.87
N ILE A 124 -18.50 -30.54 -2.59
CA ILE A 124 -17.89 -29.62 -1.63
C ILE A 124 -16.61 -30.29 -1.12
N ALA A 125 -15.47 -29.67 -1.35
CA ALA A 125 -14.17 -30.15 -0.93
C ALA A 125 -13.70 -29.50 0.37
N LEU A 126 -12.70 -30.12 1.01
CA LEU A 126 -12.20 -29.71 2.33
C LEU A 126 -11.56 -28.32 2.33
N LEU A 127 -10.81 -27.97 1.29
CA LEU A 127 -10.14 -26.69 1.24
C LEU A 127 -11.06 -25.67 0.54
N PRO A 128 -11.52 -24.60 1.22
CA PRO A 128 -12.43 -23.61 0.66
C PRO A 128 -11.71 -22.61 -0.27
N ILE A 129 -10.67 -23.06 -0.96
CA ILE A 129 -9.91 -22.30 -1.94
C ILE A 129 -10.22 -22.83 -3.33
N GLY A 130 -10.75 -21.96 -4.19
CA GLY A 130 -11.05 -22.28 -5.58
C GLY A 130 -12.25 -23.21 -5.79
N GLY A 131 -12.24 -23.90 -6.91
CA GLY A 131 -13.26 -24.82 -7.40
C GLY A 131 -12.88 -25.27 -8.81
N PHE A 132 -13.67 -26.16 -9.41
CA PHE A 132 -13.47 -26.53 -10.81
C PHE A 132 -14.77 -27.02 -11.46
N VAL A 133 -14.86 -26.86 -12.77
CA VAL A 133 -15.86 -27.48 -13.63
C VAL A 133 -15.21 -28.56 -14.49
N ARG A 134 -15.62 -29.81 -14.33
CA ARG A 134 -15.16 -30.91 -15.18
C ARG A 134 -16.12 -31.14 -16.33
N MET A 135 -15.69 -30.79 -17.55
CA MET A 135 -16.46 -30.95 -18.78
C MET A 135 -15.99 -32.19 -19.54
N LEU A 136 -16.94 -32.93 -20.13
CA LEU A 136 -16.61 -34.09 -20.97
C LEU A 136 -15.78 -33.64 -22.18
N GLY A 137 -14.65 -34.30 -22.43
CA GLY A 137 -13.79 -34.04 -23.59
C GLY A 137 -12.91 -32.79 -23.49
N GLN A 138 -12.82 -32.16 -22.33
CA GLN A 138 -11.82 -31.13 -22.04
C GLN A 138 -10.71 -31.77 -21.21
N SER A 139 -9.47 -31.79 -21.73
CA SER A 139 -8.32 -32.24 -20.97
C SER A 139 -7.88 -31.18 -19.95
N ASP A 140 -7.07 -31.57 -18.96
CA ASP A 140 -6.45 -30.65 -17.99
C ASP A 140 -5.51 -29.62 -18.67
N THR A 141 -5.07 -29.90 -19.89
CA THR A 141 -4.29 -28.98 -20.75
C THR A 141 -5.18 -28.09 -21.63
N GLY A 142 -6.50 -28.21 -21.52
CA GLY A 142 -7.48 -27.54 -22.38
C GLY A 142 -7.45 -28.00 -23.84
N ALA A 143 -6.73 -29.10 -24.13
CA ALA A 143 -6.80 -29.79 -25.40
C ALA A 143 -8.16 -30.52 -25.51
N ALA A 144 -8.64 -30.62 -26.74
CA ALA A 144 -9.79 -31.44 -27.06
C ALA A 144 -9.37 -32.91 -26.98
N ASP A 145 -9.86 -33.66 -25.99
CA ASP A 145 -9.72 -35.12 -26.01
C ASP A 145 -10.67 -35.67 -27.08
N GLU A 146 -10.18 -36.60 -27.89
CA GLU A 146 -11.01 -37.32 -28.86
C GLU A 146 -12.05 -38.14 -28.09
N ASN A 147 -13.31 -37.78 -28.25
CA ASN A 147 -14.44 -38.46 -27.63
C ASN A 147 -15.60 -38.42 -28.62
N ASP A 148 -16.25 -39.57 -28.85
CA ASP A 148 -17.32 -39.69 -29.84
C ASP A 148 -18.67 -39.11 -29.37
N ASP A 149 -18.84 -38.75 -28.09
CA ASP A 149 -20.08 -38.16 -27.60
C ASP A 149 -20.31 -36.77 -28.24
N PRO A 150 -21.43 -36.51 -28.94
CA PRO A 150 -21.74 -35.20 -29.52
C PRO A 150 -21.83 -34.05 -28.50
N ARG A 151 -21.97 -34.38 -27.21
CA ARG A 151 -21.99 -33.44 -26.08
C ARG A 151 -20.61 -33.21 -25.47
N SER A 152 -19.56 -33.84 -26.03
CA SER A 152 -18.16 -33.53 -25.72
C SER A 152 -17.84 -32.08 -26.07
N TYR A 153 -17.06 -31.42 -25.22
CA TYR A 153 -16.55 -30.07 -25.42
C TYR A 153 -15.88 -29.94 -26.79
N SER A 154 -15.00 -30.88 -27.15
CA SER A 154 -14.27 -30.96 -28.43
C SER A 154 -15.19 -30.92 -29.65
N ASN A 155 -16.35 -31.57 -29.56
CA ASN A 155 -17.29 -31.75 -30.67
C ASN A 155 -18.24 -30.57 -30.84
N ARG A 156 -18.24 -29.60 -29.92
CA ARG A 156 -19.06 -28.40 -30.05
C ARG A 156 -18.43 -27.38 -31.00
N PRO A 157 -19.27 -26.62 -31.75
CA PRO A 157 -18.80 -25.50 -32.55
C PRO A 157 -17.88 -24.58 -31.77
N VAL A 158 -16.80 -24.12 -32.41
CA VAL A 158 -15.77 -23.28 -31.78
C VAL A 158 -16.34 -22.06 -31.07
N TRP A 159 -17.39 -21.44 -31.60
CA TRP A 159 -18.02 -20.28 -30.96
C TRP A 159 -18.69 -20.64 -29.61
N ILE A 160 -19.25 -21.84 -29.46
CA ILE A 160 -19.82 -22.30 -28.18
C ILE A 160 -18.68 -22.49 -27.18
N ARG A 161 -17.59 -23.14 -27.60
CA ARG A 161 -16.39 -23.30 -26.75
C ARG A 161 -15.82 -21.95 -26.32
N ILE A 162 -15.71 -20.99 -27.23
CA ILE A 162 -15.30 -19.61 -26.91
C ILE A 162 -16.25 -18.98 -25.87
N CYS A 163 -17.57 -19.12 -26.04
CA CYS A 163 -18.53 -18.61 -25.06
C CYS A 163 -18.35 -19.25 -23.68
N VAL A 164 -18.12 -20.56 -23.61
CA VAL A 164 -17.89 -21.30 -22.36
C VAL A 164 -16.62 -20.80 -21.66
N VAL A 165 -15.51 -20.70 -22.38
CA VAL A 165 -14.24 -20.21 -21.82
C VAL A 165 -14.35 -18.73 -21.42
N SER A 166 -15.02 -17.91 -22.21
CA SER A 166 -15.23 -16.49 -21.87
C SER A 166 -16.17 -16.29 -20.67
N ALA A 167 -17.00 -17.28 -20.35
CA ALA A 167 -18.02 -17.16 -19.33
C ALA A 167 -17.44 -16.91 -17.94
N GLY A 168 -16.31 -17.55 -17.58
CA GLY A 168 -15.66 -17.32 -16.30
C GLY A 168 -15.23 -15.86 -16.11
N VAL A 169 -14.58 -15.28 -17.13
CA VAL A 169 -14.19 -13.86 -17.15
C VAL A 169 -15.41 -12.95 -17.01
N VAL A 170 -16.46 -13.20 -17.81
CA VAL A 170 -17.68 -12.38 -17.82
C VAL A 170 -18.38 -12.46 -16.47
N PHE A 171 -18.49 -13.63 -15.86
CA PHE A 171 -19.15 -13.81 -14.57
C PHE A 171 -18.37 -13.15 -13.43
N ASN A 172 -17.03 -13.11 -13.47
CA ASN A 172 -16.26 -12.30 -12.52
C ASN A 172 -16.61 -10.82 -12.64
N ALA A 173 -16.62 -10.26 -13.85
CA ALA A 173 -17.03 -8.87 -14.05
C ALA A 173 -18.47 -8.61 -13.59
N VAL A 174 -19.41 -9.52 -13.90
CA VAL A 174 -20.82 -9.43 -13.44
C VAL A 174 -20.92 -9.53 -11.93
N GLY A 175 -20.18 -10.45 -11.30
CA GLY A 175 -20.10 -10.61 -9.85
C GLY A 175 -19.62 -9.34 -9.17
N ALA A 176 -18.58 -8.70 -9.70
CA ALA A 176 -18.12 -7.40 -9.24
C ALA A 176 -19.20 -6.31 -9.39
N ILE A 177 -19.91 -6.26 -10.52
CA ILE A 177 -21.03 -5.31 -10.72
C ILE A 177 -22.11 -5.51 -9.66
N VAL A 178 -22.49 -6.76 -9.38
CA VAL A 178 -23.50 -7.10 -8.37
C VAL A 178 -23.03 -6.71 -6.97
N LEU A 179 -21.77 -6.97 -6.63
CA LEU A 179 -21.18 -6.55 -5.35
C LEU A 179 -21.21 -5.03 -5.19
N PHE A 180 -20.71 -4.27 -6.18
CA PHE A 180 -20.73 -2.81 -6.10
C PHE A 180 -22.14 -2.24 -6.14
N MET A 181 -23.07 -2.83 -6.91
CA MET A 181 -24.49 -2.48 -6.89
C MET A 181 -25.04 -2.61 -5.46
N ALA A 182 -24.83 -3.74 -4.80
CA ALA A 182 -25.28 -3.96 -3.43
C ALA A 182 -24.66 -2.95 -2.46
N LEU A 183 -23.36 -2.66 -2.60
CA LEU A 183 -22.67 -1.68 -1.76
C LEU A 183 -23.24 -0.26 -1.95
N TYR A 184 -23.40 0.20 -3.19
CA TYR A 184 -23.96 1.52 -3.47
C TYR A 184 -25.46 1.61 -3.13
N MET A 185 -26.23 0.53 -3.18
CA MET A 185 -27.61 0.51 -2.69
C MET A 185 -27.68 0.73 -1.17
N ASN A 186 -26.80 0.09 -0.40
CA ASN A 186 -26.74 0.25 1.05
C ASN A 186 -26.06 1.56 1.48
N GLY A 187 -25.20 2.09 0.61
CA GLY A 187 -24.32 3.21 0.91
C GLY A 187 -23.01 2.71 1.52
N ILE A 188 -21.89 3.08 0.93
CA ILE A 188 -20.55 2.76 1.42
C ILE A 188 -19.78 4.05 1.69
N ASP A 189 -19.12 4.10 2.85
CA ASP A 189 -18.28 5.23 3.22
C ASP A 189 -16.87 5.02 2.67
N LEU A 190 -16.50 5.84 1.70
CA LEU A 190 -15.19 5.82 1.03
C LEU A 190 -14.42 7.11 1.37
N PRO A 191 -13.08 7.10 1.35
CA PRO A 191 -12.29 8.31 1.51
C PRO A 191 -12.78 9.41 0.56
N ALA A 192 -13.11 10.57 1.11
CA ALA A 192 -13.73 11.66 0.35
C ALA A 192 -12.75 12.21 -0.68
N GLY A 193 -13.25 12.67 -1.83
CA GLY A 193 -12.49 13.42 -2.83
C GLY A 193 -12.15 14.82 -2.36
N ILE A 194 -11.53 14.97 -1.19
CA ILE A 194 -11.11 16.24 -0.61
C ILE A 194 -9.59 16.21 -0.47
N ALA A 195 -8.93 17.28 -0.89
CA ALA A 195 -7.50 17.45 -0.71
C ALA A 195 -7.18 17.57 0.79
N GLY A 196 -6.49 16.56 1.33
CA GLY A 196 -5.91 16.59 2.68
C GLY A 196 -4.74 17.55 2.77
N HIS A 197 -3.57 17.02 3.08
CA HIS A 197 -2.32 17.76 2.90
C HIS A 197 -1.99 17.87 1.40
N VAL A 198 -1.61 19.07 0.95
CA VAL A 198 -1.03 19.28 -0.38
C VAL A 198 0.45 19.56 -0.18
N ALA A 199 1.30 18.64 -0.65
CA ALA A 199 2.74 18.74 -0.51
C ALA A 199 3.27 20.01 -1.19
N VAL A 200 4.08 20.79 -0.47
CA VAL A 200 4.77 21.96 -1.02
C VAL A 200 5.69 21.53 -2.17
N ASN A 201 5.80 22.34 -3.23
CA ASN A 201 6.59 22.02 -4.44
C ASN A 201 6.14 20.74 -5.16
N SER A 202 4.86 20.36 -5.02
CA SER A 202 4.24 19.29 -5.80
C SER A 202 3.45 19.84 -7.00
N PRO A 203 3.14 19.00 -8.00
CA PRO A 203 2.29 19.40 -9.12
C PRO A 203 0.95 20.02 -8.69
N ALA A 204 0.33 19.53 -7.61
CA ALA A 204 -0.91 20.06 -7.07
C ALA A 204 -0.72 21.44 -6.40
N TYR A 205 0.37 21.61 -5.66
CA TYR A 205 0.71 22.89 -5.05
C TYR A 205 0.95 23.97 -6.11
N ASP A 206 1.74 23.66 -7.13
CA ASP A 206 2.04 24.59 -8.22
C ASP A 206 0.81 24.95 -9.04
N ALA A 207 -0.11 23.99 -9.20
CA ALA A 207 -1.37 24.21 -9.87
C ALA A 207 -2.39 24.97 -9.00
N GLY A 208 -2.04 25.29 -7.76
CA GLY A 208 -2.85 26.09 -6.85
C GLY A 208 -3.93 25.32 -6.07
N ILE A 209 -3.86 23.98 -6.04
CA ILE A 209 -4.75 23.16 -5.19
C ILE A 209 -4.35 23.39 -3.74
N LYS A 210 -5.35 23.63 -2.89
CA LYS A 210 -5.18 23.91 -1.46
C LYS A 210 -5.76 22.80 -0.62
N ALA A 211 -5.24 22.65 0.59
CA ALA A 211 -5.84 21.77 1.59
C ALA A 211 -7.30 22.19 1.85
N GLY A 212 -8.22 21.23 1.83
CA GLY A 212 -9.66 21.43 1.99
C GLY A 212 -10.46 21.61 0.70
N ASP A 213 -9.80 21.73 -0.45
CA ASP A 213 -10.46 21.76 -1.76
C ASP A 213 -11.21 20.44 -2.03
N LYS A 214 -12.47 20.53 -2.46
CA LYS A 214 -13.27 19.36 -2.85
C LYS A 214 -13.07 19.09 -4.33
N ILE A 215 -12.45 17.97 -4.66
CA ILE A 215 -12.33 17.48 -6.03
C ILE A 215 -13.62 16.75 -6.38
N VAL A 216 -14.34 17.26 -7.37
CA VAL A 216 -15.66 16.76 -7.76
C VAL A 216 -15.66 15.96 -9.05
N GLU A 217 -14.58 16.04 -9.84
CA GLU A 217 -14.41 15.35 -11.12
C GLU A 217 -12.91 15.17 -11.43
N VAL A 218 -12.57 14.05 -12.05
CA VAL A 218 -11.20 13.73 -12.48
C VAL A 218 -11.23 13.20 -13.92
N ASN A 219 -10.55 13.83 -14.87
CA ASN A 219 -10.54 13.45 -16.28
C ASN A 219 -11.94 13.24 -16.91
N GLY A 220 -12.92 14.07 -16.53
CA GLY A 220 -14.31 13.91 -16.96
C GLY A 220 -15.12 12.87 -16.17
N ASP A 221 -14.47 12.12 -15.27
CA ASP A 221 -15.10 11.10 -14.45
C ASP A 221 -15.55 11.62 -13.08
N TYR A 222 -16.84 11.40 -12.80
CA TYR A 222 -17.46 11.66 -11.50
C TYR A 222 -18.56 10.63 -11.18
N PHE A 223 -18.96 10.55 -9.91
CA PHE A 223 -20.20 9.94 -9.45
C PHE A 223 -21.24 11.02 -9.15
N THR A 224 -22.52 10.64 -9.18
CA THR A 224 -23.62 11.51 -8.73
C THR A 224 -24.23 10.92 -7.47
N VAL A 225 -24.06 11.62 -6.35
CA VAL A 225 -24.64 11.27 -5.04
C VAL A 225 -25.48 12.46 -4.59
N ASP A 226 -26.75 12.21 -4.26
CA ASP A 226 -27.71 13.24 -3.83
C ASP A 226 -27.82 14.47 -4.77
N GLY A 227 -27.60 14.26 -6.06
CA GLY A 227 -27.67 15.31 -7.09
C GLY A 227 -26.36 16.08 -7.29
N GLU A 228 -25.35 15.85 -6.45
CA GLU A 228 -24.03 16.47 -6.56
C GLU A 228 -23.01 15.57 -7.26
N ARG A 229 -22.03 16.20 -7.92
CA ARG A 229 -20.85 15.50 -8.43
C ARG A 229 -19.85 15.27 -7.29
N CYS A 230 -19.31 14.07 -7.23
CA CYS A 230 -18.21 13.75 -6.32
C CYS A 230 -17.32 12.66 -6.91
N VAL A 231 -16.11 12.55 -6.38
CA VAL A 231 -15.21 11.41 -6.60
C VAL A 231 -14.73 10.88 -5.25
N ASP A 232 -14.43 9.58 -5.20
CA ASP A 232 -13.67 9.01 -4.09
C ASP A 232 -12.18 9.29 -4.27
N PHE A 233 -11.43 9.36 -3.17
CA PHE A 233 -10.00 9.70 -3.21
C PHE A 233 -9.18 8.73 -4.08
N GLU A 234 -9.56 7.46 -4.12
CA GLU A 234 -8.88 6.46 -4.94
C GLU A 234 -8.92 6.85 -6.44
N SER A 235 -9.97 7.51 -6.91
CA SER A 235 -10.05 8.01 -8.29
C SER A 235 -9.01 9.11 -8.56
N ILE A 236 -8.73 9.98 -7.58
CA ILE A 236 -7.70 11.04 -7.67
C ILE A 236 -6.31 10.39 -7.77
N PHE A 237 -6.05 9.42 -6.90
CA PHE A 237 -4.80 8.68 -6.84
C PHE A 237 -4.55 7.86 -8.13
N GLN A 238 -5.57 7.13 -8.60
CA GLN A 238 -5.48 6.32 -9.80
C GLN A 238 -5.26 7.15 -11.06
N ALA A 239 -5.90 8.32 -11.20
CA ALA A 239 -5.65 9.19 -12.34
C ALA A 239 -4.19 9.66 -12.39
N ALA A 240 -3.58 9.96 -11.24
CA ALA A 240 -2.19 10.33 -11.15
C ALA A 240 -1.26 9.18 -11.59
N LEU A 241 -1.53 7.98 -11.06
CA LEU A 241 -0.79 6.75 -11.36
C LEU A 241 -0.88 6.36 -12.84
N LEU A 242 -2.06 6.47 -13.43
CA LEU A 242 -2.35 6.03 -14.80
C LEU A 242 -1.98 7.06 -15.88
N SER A 243 -1.67 8.30 -15.48
CA SER A 243 -1.37 9.42 -16.38
C SER A 243 -0.30 9.15 -17.43
N SER A 244 0.66 8.26 -17.16
CA SER A 244 1.83 8.04 -18.04
C SER A 244 2.62 9.32 -18.37
N GLY A 245 2.52 10.36 -17.54
CA GLY A 245 3.14 11.68 -17.79
C GLY A 245 2.28 12.66 -18.59
N GLU A 246 1.05 12.28 -18.94
CA GLU A 246 0.05 13.19 -19.51
C GLU A 246 -0.60 14.06 -18.43
N PRO A 247 -1.13 15.25 -18.78
CA PRO A 247 -1.89 16.06 -17.85
C PRO A 247 -3.15 15.35 -17.34
N VAL A 248 -3.40 15.45 -16.04
CA VAL A 248 -4.66 15.05 -15.39
C VAL A 248 -5.49 16.30 -15.15
N SER A 249 -6.77 16.26 -15.52
CA SER A 249 -7.73 17.33 -15.25
C SER A 249 -8.51 17.04 -13.97
N TYR A 250 -8.59 18.03 -13.09
CA TYR A 250 -9.36 18.03 -11.85
C TYR A 250 -10.36 19.18 -11.90
N VAL A 251 -11.64 18.92 -11.63
CA VAL A 251 -12.58 20.01 -11.31
C VAL A 251 -12.60 20.15 -9.79
N VAL A 252 -12.14 21.30 -9.33
CA VAL A 252 -12.01 21.64 -7.92
C VAL A 252 -13.10 22.61 -7.51
N GLU A 253 -13.79 22.30 -6.43
CA GLU A 253 -14.75 23.15 -5.73
C GLU A 253 -14.07 23.72 -4.48
N ARG A 254 -13.86 25.03 -4.48
CA ARG A 254 -13.24 25.79 -3.37
C ARG A 254 -14.23 25.92 -2.20
N LEU A 255 -13.72 26.34 -1.04
CA LEU A 255 -14.52 26.55 0.18
C LEU A 255 -15.62 27.62 0.01
N ASP A 256 -15.44 28.58 -0.90
CA ASP A 256 -16.44 29.59 -1.24
C ASP A 256 -17.50 29.10 -2.24
N GLY A 257 -17.42 27.85 -2.67
CA GLY A 257 -18.31 27.20 -3.63
C GLY A 257 -17.95 27.45 -5.10
N THR A 258 -16.90 28.23 -5.39
CA THR A 258 -16.43 28.42 -6.77
C THR A 258 -15.85 27.13 -7.32
N LYS A 259 -16.03 26.91 -8.64
CA LYS A 259 -15.53 25.73 -9.35
C LYS A 259 -14.57 26.12 -10.44
N GLU A 260 -13.47 25.42 -10.52
CA GLU A 260 -12.46 25.62 -11.56
C GLU A 260 -11.87 24.30 -12.04
N GLU A 261 -11.49 24.26 -13.31
CA GLU A 261 -10.76 23.14 -13.88
C GLU A 261 -9.25 23.41 -13.76
N ILE A 262 -8.56 22.53 -13.05
CA ILE A 262 -7.11 22.57 -12.86
C ILE A 262 -6.50 21.38 -13.62
N LYS A 263 -5.54 21.66 -14.49
CA LYS A 263 -4.76 20.65 -15.20
C LYS A 263 -3.34 20.65 -14.69
N LEU A 264 -2.84 19.47 -14.33
CA LEU A 264 -1.48 19.32 -13.84
C LEU A 264 -0.89 17.98 -14.30
N ILE A 265 0.43 17.90 -14.39
CA ILE A 265 1.14 16.69 -14.80
C ILE A 265 1.66 16.00 -13.54
N PRO A 266 1.22 14.77 -13.22
CA PRO A 266 1.78 14.01 -12.10
C PRO A 266 3.27 13.71 -12.30
N GLU A 267 4.06 14.00 -11.27
CA GLU A 267 5.51 13.87 -11.28
C GLU A 267 5.97 12.71 -10.38
N LYS A 268 7.17 12.18 -10.64
CA LYS A 268 7.82 11.24 -9.73
C LYS A 268 8.58 12.04 -8.67
N PRO A 269 8.56 11.64 -7.39
CA PRO A 269 9.40 12.26 -6.37
C PRO A 269 10.88 12.29 -6.80
N ALA A 270 11.57 13.38 -6.47
CA ALA A 270 12.98 13.56 -6.81
C ALA A 270 13.84 12.41 -6.24
N GLY A 271 14.89 12.03 -6.99
CA GLY A 271 15.82 10.95 -6.64
C GLY A 271 15.23 9.53 -6.53
N SER A 272 13.94 9.36 -6.83
CA SER A 272 13.29 8.05 -6.92
C SER A 272 12.72 7.79 -8.32
N GLU A 273 13.60 7.55 -9.29
CA GLU A 273 13.22 7.22 -10.69
C GLU A 273 12.28 6.00 -10.79
N LYS A 274 12.34 5.11 -9.80
CA LYS A 274 11.48 3.92 -9.64
C LYS A 274 10.23 4.18 -8.79
N SER A 275 9.89 5.41 -8.43
CA SER A 275 8.63 5.71 -7.74
C SER A 275 7.45 5.82 -8.69
N LEU A 276 6.25 5.69 -8.13
CA LEU A 276 5.01 6.04 -8.80
C LEU A 276 4.94 7.56 -9.03
N ARG A 277 4.12 7.96 -10.00
CA ARG A 277 3.78 9.37 -10.19
C ARG A 277 2.69 9.76 -9.20
N PHE A 278 2.82 10.95 -8.62
CA PHE A 278 1.84 11.51 -7.71
C PHE A 278 1.59 12.97 -8.05
N THR A 279 0.47 13.50 -7.55
CA THR A 279 0.15 14.92 -7.64
C THR A 279 0.60 15.71 -6.42
N GLY A 280 0.88 15.03 -5.31
CA GLY A 280 1.14 15.66 -4.00
C GLY A 280 -0.09 15.88 -3.13
N ILE A 281 -1.27 15.42 -3.58
CA ILE A 281 -2.52 15.47 -2.80
C ILE A 281 -2.60 14.23 -1.91
N SER A 282 -2.78 14.42 -0.61
CA SER A 282 -3.00 13.37 0.38
C SER A 282 -4.48 13.19 0.74
N LYS A 283 -4.86 12.04 1.30
CA LYS A 283 -6.21 11.80 1.83
C LYS A 283 -6.52 12.80 2.94
N ALA A 284 -7.75 13.26 2.99
CA ALA A 284 -8.24 14.02 4.13
C ALA A 284 -8.52 13.09 5.32
N ASN A 285 -8.10 13.53 6.51
CA ASN A 285 -8.47 12.91 7.79
C ASN A 285 -9.45 13.81 8.55
N THR A 286 -10.01 13.32 9.64
CA THR A 286 -10.80 14.11 10.59
C THR A 286 -9.89 14.73 11.66
N LEU A 287 -10.48 15.44 12.63
CA LEU A 287 -9.80 15.86 13.86
C LEU A 287 -9.98 14.85 15.01
N GLU A 288 -10.62 13.71 14.75
CA GLU A 288 -10.93 12.68 15.74
C GLU A 288 -9.90 11.56 15.66
N ILE A 289 -9.32 11.19 16.79
CA ILE A 289 -8.46 10.00 16.90
C ILE A 289 -9.32 8.77 16.66
N ASP A 290 -8.90 7.89 15.74
CA ASP A 290 -9.73 6.81 15.21
C ASP A 290 -10.40 5.97 16.32
N PRO A 291 -11.75 6.03 16.45
CA PRO A 291 -12.47 5.25 17.45
C PRO A 291 -12.29 3.73 17.26
N ALA A 292 -11.97 3.26 16.05
CA ALA A 292 -11.74 1.84 15.78
C ALA A 292 -10.53 1.28 16.56
N ILE A 293 -9.60 2.13 16.98
CA ILE A 293 -8.46 1.76 17.85
C ILE A 293 -8.96 1.13 19.15
N ALA A 294 -10.14 1.51 19.66
CA ALA A 294 -10.73 0.95 20.88
C ALA A 294 -10.95 -0.58 20.81
N LYS A 295 -10.98 -1.17 19.60
CA LYS A 295 -11.13 -2.62 19.38
C LYS A 295 -9.83 -3.40 19.59
N VAL A 296 -8.68 -2.73 19.68
CA VAL A 296 -7.35 -3.34 19.78
C VAL A 296 -6.66 -2.83 21.04
N PRO A 297 -6.74 -3.56 22.18
CA PRO A 297 -6.23 -3.08 23.47
C PRO A 297 -4.77 -2.62 23.47
N GLU A 298 -3.90 -3.35 22.75
CA GLU A 298 -2.48 -3.01 22.61
C GLU A 298 -2.28 -1.60 22.00
N TYR A 299 -3.10 -1.21 21.03
CA TYR A 299 -3.01 0.10 20.40
C TYR A 299 -3.59 1.20 21.29
N VAL A 300 -4.58 0.89 22.12
CA VAL A 300 -5.10 1.82 23.14
C VAL A 300 -4.02 2.13 24.18
N ASP A 301 -3.29 1.11 24.62
CA ASP A 301 -2.22 1.25 25.60
C ASP A 301 -1.04 2.04 25.03
N ASP A 302 -0.62 1.75 23.79
CA ASP A 302 0.41 2.54 23.08
C ASP A 302 0.01 4.02 23.00
N LEU A 303 -1.21 4.29 22.53
CA LEU A 303 -1.72 5.65 22.33
C LEU A 303 -1.69 6.46 23.64
N TRP A 304 -2.07 5.83 24.76
CA TRP A 304 -2.05 6.49 26.05
C TRP A 304 -0.65 6.66 26.63
N ASN A 305 0.16 5.60 26.57
CA ASN A 305 1.47 5.61 27.21
C ASN A 305 2.42 6.57 26.47
N THR A 306 2.34 6.63 25.14
CA THR A 306 3.21 7.45 24.30
C THR A 306 2.67 8.85 24.03
N LYS A 307 1.37 9.00 23.78
CA LYS A 307 0.78 10.28 23.31
C LYS A 307 -0.22 10.90 24.30
N LYS A 308 -0.59 10.20 25.39
CA LYS A 308 -1.64 10.63 26.35
C LYS A 308 -3.00 10.94 25.69
N LEU A 309 -3.24 10.37 24.51
CA LEU A 309 -4.50 10.44 23.77
C LEU A 309 -5.35 9.20 24.03
N ARG A 310 -6.64 9.29 23.71
CA ARG A 310 -7.62 8.19 23.76
C ARG A 310 -8.33 8.07 22.40
N PRO A 311 -8.80 6.86 22.02
CA PRO A 311 -9.70 6.72 20.87
C PRO A 311 -10.93 7.60 21.04
N GLY A 312 -11.33 8.31 19.97
CA GLY A 312 -12.44 9.28 19.98
C GLY A 312 -12.10 10.67 20.54
N ASP A 313 -10.85 10.93 20.97
CA ASP A 313 -10.43 12.29 21.29
C ASP A 313 -10.55 13.18 20.04
N VAL A 314 -11.24 14.31 20.14
CA VAL A 314 -11.37 15.28 19.04
C VAL A 314 -10.52 16.51 19.33
N VAL A 315 -9.57 16.83 18.46
CA VAL A 315 -8.75 18.04 18.60
C VAL A 315 -9.61 19.28 18.39
N LYS A 316 -9.51 20.22 19.33
CA LYS A 316 -10.27 21.48 19.38
C LYS A 316 -9.39 22.72 19.29
N ALA A 317 -8.14 22.65 19.74
CA ALA A 317 -7.18 23.75 19.61
C ALA A 317 -5.74 23.25 19.54
N VAL A 318 -4.89 24.05 18.90
CA VAL A 318 -3.43 23.91 18.85
C VAL A 318 -2.83 25.16 19.48
N ASN A 319 -2.03 25.01 20.54
CA ASN A 319 -1.44 26.11 21.32
C ASN A 319 -2.46 27.19 21.73
N GLY A 320 -3.64 26.75 22.18
CA GLY A 320 -4.74 27.64 22.58
C GLY A 320 -5.55 28.26 21.43
N GLN A 321 -5.12 28.07 20.17
CA GLN A 321 -5.85 28.57 19.02
C GLN A 321 -6.84 27.52 18.49
N ALA A 322 -8.13 27.86 18.42
CA ALA A 322 -9.20 26.92 18.04
C ALA A 322 -9.04 26.39 16.60
N VAL A 323 -9.25 25.08 16.39
CA VAL A 323 -9.28 24.43 15.08
C VAL A 323 -10.66 23.85 14.81
N GLN A 324 -11.14 24.02 13.59
CA GLN A 324 -12.46 23.52 13.17
C GLN A 324 -12.35 22.46 12.07
N THR A 325 -11.29 22.52 11.28
CA THR A 325 -11.05 21.63 10.16
C THR A 325 -9.66 21.01 10.23
N PRO A 326 -9.47 19.82 9.62
CA PRO A 326 -8.15 19.18 9.49
C PRO A 326 -7.09 20.08 8.85
N TRP A 327 -7.48 20.90 7.88
CA TRP A 327 -6.58 21.85 7.20
C TRP A 327 -6.18 23.00 8.14
N SER A 328 -7.12 23.53 8.94
CA SER A 328 -6.79 24.54 9.96
C SER A 328 -5.90 23.98 11.08
N PHE A 329 -5.94 22.66 11.32
CA PHE A 329 -5.01 21.98 12.21
C PHE A 329 -3.62 21.88 11.59
N ALA A 330 -3.52 21.40 10.35
CA ALA A 330 -2.23 21.26 9.65
C ALA A 330 -1.52 22.61 9.47
N GLU A 331 -2.26 23.68 9.19
CA GLU A 331 -1.73 25.05 9.12
C GLU A 331 -1.10 25.48 10.45
N LYS A 332 -1.81 25.29 11.57
CA LYS A 332 -1.31 25.65 12.91
C LYS A 332 -0.18 24.76 13.40
N GLU A 333 -0.18 23.50 12.99
CA GLU A 333 0.94 22.58 13.22
C GLU A 333 2.19 23.07 12.48
N ALA A 334 2.05 23.41 11.20
CA ALA A 334 3.15 23.89 10.37
C ALA A 334 3.75 25.22 10.86
N GLU A 335 2.96 26.06 11.53
CA GLU A 335 3.42 27.31 12.14
C GLU A 335 4.02 27.15 13.55
N ALA A 336 3.90 25.96 14.16
CA ALA A 336 4.34 25.71 15.52
C ALA A 336 5.85 25.38 15.61
N PHE A 337 6.70 26.36 15.30
CA PHE A 337 8.16 26.27 15.51
C PHE A 337 8.53 26.33 17.00
N ARG A 338 8.26 25.25 17.74
CA ARG A 338 8.53 25.08 19.18
C ARG A 338 9.00 23.65 19.44
N SER A 339 9.55 23.37 20.61
CA SER A 339 9.95 22.00 21.00
C SER A 339 8.76 21.10 21.35
N GLU A 340 7.64 21.68 21.79
CA GLU A 340 6.41 20.98 22.09
C GLU A 340 5.20 21.76 21.58
N VAL A 341 4.14 21.04 21.23
CA VAL A 341 2.84 21.60 20.92
C VAL A 341 1.83 21.17 21.96
N GLU A 342 0.93 22.08 22.31
CA GLU A 342 -0.19 21.82 23.20
C GLU A 342 -1.46 21.62 22.40
N LEU A 343 -2.05 20.43 22.50
CA LEU A 343 -3.35 20.10 21.92
C LEU A 343 -4.43 20.18 22.99
N THR A 344 -5.47 20.95 22.74
CA THR A 344 -6.73 20.86 23.50
C THR A 344 -7.64 19.86 22.82
N VAL A 345 -8.02 18.80 23.52
CA VAL A 345 -8.88 17.73 23.00
C VAL A 345 -10.19 17.65 23.78
N SER A 346 -11.27 17.36 23.07
CA SER A 346 -12.56 16.99 23.64
C SER A 346 -12.64 15.47 23.73
N ARG A 347 -12.76 14.95 24.95
CA ARG A 347 -12.60 13.54 25.28
C ARG A 347 -13.91 12.94 25.79
N GLN A 348 -14.23 11.76 25.27
CA GLN A 348 -15.28 10.88 25.78
C GLN A 348 -14.70 9.46 25.85
N TRP A 349 -14.21 9.08 27.02
CA TRP A 349 -13.61 7.76 27.23
C TRP A 349 -14.07 7.15 28.56
N PRO A 350 -14.61 5.91 28.57
CA PRO A 350 -14.88 5.03 27.41
C PRO A 350 -15.85 5.66 26.41
N LEU A 351 -15.80 5.19 25.15
CA LEU A 351 -16.69 5.66 24.09
C LEU A 351 -18.16 5.43 24.48
N SER A 352 -19.03 6.41 24.19
CA SER A 352 -20.47 6.31 24.38
C SER A 352 -21.17 6.27 23.01
N GLU A 353 -22.22 5.47 22.89
CA GLU A 353 -23.10 5.50 21.71
C GLU A 353 -24.07 6.69 21.73
N ASP A 354 -24.26 7.32 22.90
CA ASP A 354 -25.05 8.54 23.05
C ASP A 354 -24.25 9.76 22.54
N PRO A 355 -24.68 10.41 21.44
CA PRO A 355 -23.99 11.58 20.89
C PRO A 355 -24.02 12.79 21.83
N ASP A 356 -25.00 12.86 22.73
CA ASP A 356 -25.16 13.96 23.69
C ASP A 356 -24.43 13.70 25.02
N ALA A 357 -23.81 12.53 25.18
CA ALA A 357 -23.11 12.21 26.41
C ALA A 357 -21.93 13.20 26.64
N PRO A 358 -21.73 13.63 27.90
CA PRO A 358 -20.84 14.74 28.21
C PRO A 358 -19.40 14.42 27.83
N ARG A 359 -18.72 15.40 27.24
CA ARG A 359 -17.29 15.34 26.91
C ARG A 359 -16.50 16.21 27.88
N THR A 360 -15.34 15.72 28.31
CA THR A 360 -14.39 16.53 29.10
C THR A 360 -13.38 17.20 28.17
N ILE A 361 -12.79 18.30 28.61
CA ILE A 361 -11.66 18.93 27.92
C ILE A 361 -10.37 18.46 28.58
N ALA A 362 -9.41 18.01 27.78
CA ALA A 362 -8.08 17.64 28.23
C ALA A 362 -7.03 18.37 27.39
N THR A 363 -5.89 18.64 28.02
CA THR A 363 -4.72 19.24 27.38
C THR A 363 -3.62 18.19 27.28
N VAL A 364 -3.04 18.05 26.09
CA VAL A 364 -2.01 17.06 25.78
C VAL A 364 -0.82 17.79 25.18
N LYS A 365 0.38 17.55 25.72
CA LYS A 365 1.63 18.08 25.17
C LYS A 365 2.31 16.99 24.36
N LEU A 366 2.72 17.33 23.15
CA LEU A 366 3.39 16.43 22.23
C LEU A 366 4.70 17.05 21.75
N PRO A 367 5.76 16.25 21.58
CA PRO A 367 7.01 16.74 21.03
C PRO A 367 6.81 17.16 19.58
N MET A 368 7.46 18.25 19.20
CA MET A 368 7.56 18.71 17.82
C MET A 368 8.94 18.36 17.25
N THR A 369 9.00 18.21 15.94
CA THR A 369 10.24 18.11 15.18
C THR A 369 10.20 19.08 14.02
N VAL A 370 11.35 19.60 13.62
CA VAL A 370 11.48 20.44 12.44
C VAL A 370 12.37 19.72 11.46
N ALA A 371 11.75 19.26 10.38
CA ALA A 371 12.42 18.54 9.32
C ALA A 371 12.71 19.48 8.14
N PRO A 372 13.73 19.18 7.34
CA PRO A 372 13.80 19.67 5.97
C PRO A 372 12.50 19.35 5.24
N VAL A 373 12.05 20.23 4.33
CA VAL A 373 10.86 19.99 3.50
C VAL A 373 11.09 18.71 2.70
N SER A 374 10.42 17.63 3.10
CA SER A 374 10.73 16.27 2.66
C SER A 374 9.93 15.80 1.44
N ASP A 375 8.78 16.45 1.17
CA ASP A 375 7.88 16.12 0.06
C ASP A 375 8.17 16.94 -1.21
N ASN A 376 9.44 17.15 -1.56
CA ASN A 376 9.77 17.94 -2.75
C ASN A 376 9.84 17.05 -4.02
N PHE A 377 9.02 17.36 -5.02
CA PHE A 377 8.98 16.64 -6.31
C PHE A 377 10.11 17.03 -7.25
N ARG A 378 10.73 18.21 -7.06
CA ARG A 378 11.69 18.78 -8.02
C ARG A 378 13.13 18.70 -7.53
N ASN A 379 13.38 18.94 -6.25
CA ASN A 379 14.70 18.81 -5.63
C ASN A 379 14.57 18.23 -4.23
N GLU A 380 15.19 17.08 -3.95
CA GLU A 380 14.92 16.33 -2.70
C GLU A 380 15.10 17.12 -1.38
N TYR A 381 15.88 18.20 -1.36
CA TYR A 381 16.27 18.91 -0.12
C TYR A 381 16.65 20.38 -0.39
N ASP A 382 15.83 21.13 -1.12
CA ASP A 382 16.12 22.55 -1.36
C ASP A 382 16.37 23.28 -0.05
N LEU A 383 17.64 23.64 0.16
CA LEU A 383 18.13 24.80 0.90
C LEU A 383 17.34 25.17 2.18
N THR A 384 16.99 24.20 3.03
CA THR A 384 16.29 24.46 4.30
C THR A 384 16.92 25.61 5.06
N HIS A 385 16.15 26.67 5.30
CA HIS A 385 16.67 27.91 5.84
C HIS A 385 15.64 28.70 6.65
N PHE A 386 16.15 29.58 7.49
CA PHE A 386 15.43 30.55 8.30
C PHE A 386 15.97 31.91 7.89
N CYS A 387 15.35 32.51 6.88
CA CYS A 387 15.85 33.73 6.22
C CYS A 387 17.34 33.62 5.80
N SER A 388 17.66 32.64 4.96
CA SER A 388 19.02 32.25 4.52
C SER A 388 19.94 31.66 5.58
N MET A 389 19.62 31.73 6.87
CA MET A 389 20.38 31.04 7.91
C MET A 389 20.01 29.56 7.95
N VAL A 390 20.99 28.67 7.99
CA VAL A 390 20.78 27.22 8.09
C VAL A 390 21.20 26.75 9.49
N PRO A 391 20.35 26.06 10.27
CA PRO A 391 20.74 25.48 11.55
C PRO A 391 21.79 24.38 11.37
N ARG A 392 22.53 24.06 12.44
CA ARG A 392 23.42 22.89 12.44
C ARG A 392 22.63 21.60 12.23
N LEU A 393 23.28 20.61 11.62
CA LEU A 393 22.69 19.29 11.49
C LEU A 393 22.83 18.52 12.79
N LYS A 394 21.77 17.81 13.18
CA LYS A 394 21.69 16.94 14.34
C LYS A 394 21.39 15.52 13.90
N VAL A 395 21.91 14.52 14.61
CA VAL A 395 21.54 13.12 14.41
C VAL A 395 20.21 12.86 15.10
N GLU A 396 19.12 12.76 14.32
CA GLU A 396 17.79 12.49 14.87
C GLU A 396 17.59 11.02 15.21
N GLU A 397 18.09 10.15 14.34
CA GLU A 397 17.99 8.70 14.48
C GLU A 397 19.22 8.04 13.88
N VAL A 398 19.71 6.98 14.52
CA VAL A 398 20.81 6.17 14.01
C VAL A 398 20.20 4.89 13.45
N ALA A 399 20.55 4.52 12.23
CA ALA A 399 19.99 3.34 11.59
C ALA A 399 20.40 2.09 12.38
N GLY A 400 19.42 1.43 13.01
CA GLY A 400 19.64 0.15 13.69
C GLY A 400 20.04 -0.96 12.70
N PRO A 401 20.63 -2.07 13.19
CA PRO A 401 20.89 -3.24 12.35
C PRO A 401 19.57 -3.74 11.76
N SER A 402 19.58 -4.08 10.46
CA SER A 402 18.38 -4.62 9.79
C SER A 402 17.82 -5.82 10.55
N LYS A 403 16.51 -6.09 10.46
CA LYS A 403 15.88 -7.25 11.13
C LYS A 403 16.61 -8.57 10.78
N PHE A 404 17.08 -8.69 9.54
CA PHE A 404 17.89 -9.83 9.10
C PHE A 404 19.28 -9.86 9.76
N LYS A 405 19.96 -8.72 9.90
CA LYS A 405 21.24 -8.65 10.63
C LYS A 405 21.03 -8.96 12.11
N ARG A 406 19.92 -8.54 12.72
CA ARG A 406 19.53 -8.95 14.09
C ARG A 406 19.31 -10.46 14.18
N LEU A 407 18.64 -11.07 13.21
CA LEU A 407 18.43 -12.52 13.15
C LEU A 407 19.74 -13.28 12.89
N ALA A 408 20.60 -12.77 12.02
CA ALA A 408 21.90 -13.34 11.71
C ALA A 408 22.86 -13.22 12.90
N ASN A 409 22.88 -12.08 13.58
CA ASN A 409 23.62 -11.88 14.84
C ASN A 409 23.07 -12.82 15.92
N TRP A 410 21.75 -12.89 16.08
CA TRP A 410 21.11 -13.85 16.98
C TRP A 410 21.50 -15.29 16.64
N PHE A 411 21.53 -15.68 15.37
CA PHE A 411 21.95 -17.02 14.95
C PHE A 411 23.44 -17.24 15.21
N THR A 412 24.28 -16.23 14.98
CA THR A 412 25.73 -16.29 15.20
C THR A 412 26.08 -16.40 16.68
N GLU A 413 25.42 -15.63 17.53
CA GLU A 413 25.58 -15.63 18.98
C GLU A 413 24.92 -16.86 19.63
N THR A 414 23.66 -17.15 19.29
CA THR A 414 22.85 -18.16 19.98
C THR A 414 23.12 -19.57 19.47
N VAL A 415 23.22 -19.74 18.15
CA VAL A 415 23.38 -21.06 17.52
C VAL A 415 24.86 -21.38 17.29
N LEU A 416 25.62 -20.44 16.71
CA LEU A 416 27.04 -20.66 16.40
C LEU A 416 27.98 -20.34 17.57
N ARG A 417 27.48 -19.73 18.66
CA ARG A 417 28.25 -19.32 19.85
C ARG A 417 29.53 -18.55 19.51
N ARG A 418 29.46 -17.73 18.47
CA ARG A 418 30.54 -16.86 18.03
C ARG A 418 30.24 -15.45 18.50
N GLU A 419 31.24 -14.78 19.05
CA GLU A 419 31.16 -13.34 19.29
C GLU A 419 30.96 -12.63 17.96
N VAL A 420 29.92 -11.80 17.91
CA VAL A 420 29.73 -10.86 16.82
C VAL A 420 30.66 -9.69 17.10
N ASP A 421 31.54 -9.39 16.16
CA ASP A 421 32.43 -8.24 16.26
C ASP A 421 31.61 -6.94 16.23
N GLU A 422 31.35 -6.38 17.41
CA GLU A 422 30.71 -5.07 17.57
C GLU A 422 31.71 -3.91 17.39
N SER A 423 33.01 -4.20 17.32
CA SER A 423 34.10 -3.21 17.45
C SER A 423 34.37 -2.37 16.20
N ALA A 424 33.62 -2.55 15.12
CA ALA A 424 33.85 -1.82 13.87
C ALA A 424 33.18 -0.44 13.80
N ASN A 425 32.56 0.08 14.87
CA ASN A 425 31.76 1.30 14.74
C ASN A 425 31.78 2.20 15.99
N ASP A 426 32.63 3.22 15.97
CA ASP A 426 32.42 4.47 16.70
C ASP A 426 31.22 5.19 16.08
N PHE A 427 30.00 4.73 16.41
CA PHE A 427 28.79 5.25 15.79
C PHE A 427 28.42 6.64 16.31
N LEU A 428 27.80 7.39 15.40
CA LEU A 428 26.95 8.51 15.74
C LEU A 428 25.84 8.06 16.71
N GLN A 429 25.47 8.94 17.63
CA GLN A 429 24.41 8.75 18.59
C GLN A 429 23.30 9.77 18.33
N LYS A 430 22.06 9.40 18.69
CA LYS A 430 20.95 10.36 18.66
C LYS A 430 21.29 11.57 19.52
N GLY A 431 21.14 12.76 18.94
CA GLY A 431 21.45 14.04 19.57
C GLY A 431 22.85 14.60 19.27
N ASP A 432 23.72 13.84 18.61
CA ASP A 432 25.01 14.37 18.13
C ASP A 432 24.78 15.52 17.15
N ILE A 433 25.52 16.62 17.32
CA ILE A 433 25.48 17.76 16.41
C ILE A 433 26.71 17.74 15.51
N LEU A 434 26.53 17.80 14.20
CA LEU A 434 27.62 17.77 13.24
C LEU A 434 28.35 19.11 13.23
N LEU A 435 29.64 19.09 13.58
CA LEU A 435 30.53 20.25 13.52
C LEU A 435 31.37 20.26 12.26
N LYS A 436 31.79 19.08 11.77
CA LYS A 436 32.62 18.96 10.57
C LYS A 436 32.39 17.63 9.87
N VAL A 437 32.37 17.63 8.54
CA VAL A 437 32.34 16.41 7.73
C VAL A 437 33.40 16.56 6.64
N ALA A 438 34.35 15.63 6.59
CA ALA A 438 35.58 15.77 5.81
C ALA A 438 36.28 17.12 6.09
N ASP A 439 36.36 18.00 5.10
CA ASP A 439 36.97 19.32 5.15
C ASP A 439 35.95 20.47 5.31
N VAL A 440 34.65 20.17 5.35
CA VAL A 440 33.58 21.16 5.46
C VAL A 440 33.14 21.32 6.91
N ASP A 441 33.36 22.51 7.46
CA ASP A 441 32.85 22.91 8.77
C ASP A 441 31.35 23.25 8.68
N TYR A 442 30.57 22.81 9.66
CA TYR A 442 29.13 23.00 9.77
C TYR A 442 28.37 22.74 8.46
N PRO A 443 28.42 21.52 7.89
CA PRO A 443 27.81 21.25 6.59
C PRO A 443 26.29 21.38 6.67
N ASN A 444 25.69 21.99 5.65
CA ASN A 444 24.24 21.91 5.43
C ASN A 444 23.85 20.56 4.81
N TYR A 445 22.55 20.30 4.68
CA TYR A 445 22.04 19.00 4.20
C TYR A 445 22.55 18.64 2.80
N LYS A 446 22.61 19.62 1.89
CA LYS A 446 23.12 19.42 0.52
C LYS A 446 24.60 19.03 0.56
N GLN A 447 25.43 19.76 1.31
CA GLN A 447 26.85 19.48 1.46
C GLN A 447 27.09 18.10 2.09
N LEU A 448 26.37 17.75 3.16
CA LEU A 448 26.45 16.42 3.78
C LEU A 448 26.14 15.32 2.76
N ARG A 449 25.10 15.48 1.94
CA ARG A 449 24.73 14.51 0.91
C ARG A 449 25.80 14.40 -0.18
N ASP A 450 26.30 15.53 -0.66
CA ASP A 450 27.31 15.56 -1.74
C ASP A 450 28.60 14.86 -1.25
N LEU A 451 29.05 15.16 -0.03
CA LEU A 451 30.16 14.48 0.64
C LEU A 451 29.89 12.99 0.86
N THR A 452 28.69 12.63 1.31
CA THR A 452 28.28 11.22 1.49
C THR A 452 28.41 10.42 0.19
N ASN A 453 28.02 11.02 -0.94
CA ASN A 453 28.11 10.38 -2.25
C ASN A 453 29.57 10.29 -2.73
N GLU A 454 30.36 11.33 -2.54
CA GLU A 454 31.78 11.36 -2.90
C GLU A 454 32.61 10.30 -2.15
N TYR A 455 32.27 10.09 -0.87
CA TYR A 455 32.88 9.11 0.02
C TYR A 455 32.20 7.74 0.01
N LYS A 456 31.43 7.43 -1.04
CA LYS A 456 30.84 6.09 -1.22
C LYS A 456 31.91 5.00 -1.13
N ASP A 457 31.66 4.03 -0.25
CA ASP A 457 32.54 2.89 0.03
C ASP A 457 33.95 3.28 0.56
N LYS A 458 34.10 4.50 1.08
CA LYS A 458 35.33 5.04 1.69
C LYS A 458 35.09 5.46 3.14
N ASN A 459 36.16 5.73 3.88
CA ASN A 459 36.09 6.29 5.23
C ASN A 459 35.79 7.78 5.15
N LEU A 460 34.71 8.22 5.80
CA LEU A 460 34.34 9.62 5.93
C LEU A 460 34.56 10.04 7.39
N ALA A 461 35.43 11.01 7.62
CA ALA A 461 35.63 11.58 8.95
C ALA A 461 34.49 12.55 9.27
N ILE A 462 33.93 12.44 10.48
CA ILE A 462 32.90 13.34 11.01
C ILE A 462 33.32 13.79 12.41
N THR A 463 33.32 15.10 12.66
CA THR A 463 33.45 15.65 14.01
C THR A 463 32.07 16.06 14.50
N VAL A 464 31.69 15.57 15.67
CA VAL A 464 30.42 15.90 16.32
C VAL A 464 30.61 16.52 17.69
N LEU A 465 29.63 17.32 18.09
CA LEU A 465 29.44 17.74 19.47
C LEU A 465 28.48 16.76 20.14
N ARG A 466 28.96 16.05 21.16
CA ARG A 466 28.18 15.09 21.94
C ARG A 466 28.07 15.56 23.39
N LYS A 467 26.87 15.46 23.97
CA LYS A 467 26.71 15.66 25.43
C LYS A 467 27.11 14.38 26.14
N ASN A 468 28.06 14.45 27.06
CA ASN A 468 28.43 13.34 27.93
C ASN A 468 27.35 13.06 28.99
N ASP A 469 27.53 12.00 29.80
CA ASP A 469 26.57 11.62 30.85
C ASP A 469 26.37 12.70 31.93
N ALA A 470 27.34 13.61 32.07
CA ALA A 470 27.26 14.78 32.95
C ALA A 470 26.59 16.01 32.29
N GLY A 471 26.16 15.89 31.03
CA GLY A 471 25.52 16.95 30.25
C GLY A 471 26.48 17.97 29.63
N LEU A 472 27.79 17.77 29.75
CA LEU A 472 28.81 18.64 29.16
C LEU A 472 29.02 18.27 27.68
N ALA A 473 29.12 19.29 26.83
CA ALA A 473 29.32 19.11 25.41
C ALA A 473 30.82 18.91 25.09
N GLU A 474 31.16 17.81 24.43
CA GLU A 474 32.52 17.43 24.04
C GLU A 474 32.59 17.21 22.53
N GLU A 475 33.71 17.62 21.92
CA GLU A 475 33.98 17.34 20.52
C GLU A 475 34.54 15.92 20.36
N MET A 476 33.95 15.15 19.45
CA MET A 476 34.35 13.79 19.16
C MET A 476 34.59 13.60 17.67
N GLY A 477 35.77 13.08 17.32
CA GLY A 477 36.08 12.64 15.96
C GLY A 477 35.61 11.20 15.76
N LEU A 478 34.78 10.98 14.76
CA LEU A 478 34.20 9.69 14.37
C LEU A 478 34.56 9.38 12.93
N THR A 479 34.54 8.10 12.57
CA THR A 479 34.67 7.65 11.17
C THR A 479 33.46 6.82 10.79
N VAL A 480 32.83 7.18 9.69
CA VAL A 480 31.68 6.47 9.14
C VAL A 480 32.00 5.96 7.74
N HIS A 481 31.24 4.96 7.28
CA HIS A 481 31.44 4.34 5.97
C HIS A 481 30.17 4.45 5.13
N PRO A 482 30.03 5.50 4.31
CA PRO A 482 28.89 5.68 3.43
C PRO A 482 28.70 4.51 2.46
N LYS A 483 27.49 3.96 2.37
CA LYS A 483 27.17 2.84 1.46
C LYS A 483 25.83 3.03 0.77
N ALA A 484 25.71 2.48 -0.44
CA ALA A 484 24.44 2.47 -1.16
C ALA A 484 23.40 1.58 -0.44
N ARG A 485 22.18 2.09 -0.26
CA ARG A 485 21.06 1.30 0.29
C ARG A 485 20.69 0.18 -0.69
N THR A 486 20.44 -1.02 -0.18
CA THR A 486 20.01 -2.17 -1.00
C THR A 486 18.80 -1.80 -1.86
N GLY A 487 18.91 -1.99 -3.18
CA GLY A 487 17.83 -1.67 -4.13
C GLY A 487 17.73 -0.19 -4.54
N SER A 488 18.57 0.70 -4.00
CA SER A 488 18.63 2.13 -4.35
C SER A 488 20.04 2.56 -4.76
N LYS A 489 20.14 3.62 -5.58
CA LYS A 489 21.41 4.30 -5.85
C LYS A 489 21.84 5.23 -4.70
N ARG A 490 20.95 5.47 -3.73
CA ARG A 490 21.16 6.42 -2.63
C ARG A 490 22.24 5.90 -1.69
N VAL A 491 23.32 6.68 -1.55
CA VAL A 491 24.37 6.44 -0.56
C VAL A 491 23.93 7.05 0.77
N THR A 492 24.11 6.31 1.86
CA THR A 492 23.69 6.72 3.20
C THR A 492 24.83 6.53 4.20
N VAL A 493 24.90 7.40 5.18
CA VAL A 493 25.89 7.38 6.27
C VAL A 493 25.43 6.55 7.47
N GLY A 494 24.20 6.02 7.44
CA GLY A 494 23.65 5.18 8.50
C GLY A 494 22.97 5.96 9.64
N PHE A 495 22.56 7.21 9.40
CA PHE A 495 21.74 7.99 10.31
C PHE A 495 20.79 8.92 9.54
N ALA A 496 19.74 9.41 10.22
CA ALA A 496 18.81 10.42 9.73
C ALA A 496 19.25 11.81 10.21
N PRO A 497 19.56 12.77 9.31
CA PRO A 497 19.87 14.14 9.70
C PRO A 497 18.58 14.91 10.03
N GLY A 498 18.58 15.65 11.13
CA GLY A 498 17.61 16.72 11.42
C GLY A 498 18.32 18.03 11.74
N LEU A 499 17.56 19.00 12.24
CA LEU A 499 18.04 20.34 12.54
C LEU A 499 18.24 20.50 14.05
N ASP A 500 19.35 21.09 14.45
CA ASP A 500 19.61 21.57 15.81
C ASP A 500 18.80 22.84 16.06
N MET A 501 17.53 22.66 16.41
CA MET A 501 16.60 23.74 16.67
C MET A 501 16.74 24.30 18.09
N GLU A 502 17.36 23.55 18.99
CA GLU A 502 17.51 23.89 20.40
C GLU A 502 18.64 24.90 20.66
N SER A 503 19.57 25.04 19.71
CA SER A 503 20.70 25.98 19.81
C SER A 503 20.53 27.12 18.81
N PRO A 504 20.94 28.38 19.09
CA PRO A 504 20.80 29.47 18.15
C PRO A 504 22.06 29.60 17.29
N VAL A 505 22.55 28.50 16.71
CA VAL A 505 23.86 28.48 16.00
C VAL A 505 23.68 28.28 14.51
N THR A 506 24.03 29.29 13.72
CA THR A 506 23.93 29.26 12.26
C THR A 506 25.09 28.46 11.69
N ALA A 507 24.81 27.34 11.05
CA ALA A 507 25.80 26.49 10.39
C ALA A 507 26.35 27.14 9.13
N GLN A 508 25.45 27.58 8.27
CA GLN A 508 25.78 28.21 6.98
C GLN A 508 24.79 29.32 6.69
N VAL A 509 25.21 30.28 5.88
CA VAL A 509 24.31 31.19 5.17
C VAL A 509 24.28 30.76 3.72
N ILE A 510 23.09 30.71 3.14
CA ILE A 510 22.87 30.37 1.74
C ILE A 510 22.23 31.53 0.99
N SER A 511 22.19 31.47 -0.33
CA SER A 511 21.40 32.40 -1.13
C SER A 511 19.97 31.88 -1.27
N ALA A 512 19.02 32.47 -0.56
CA ALA A 512 17.59 32.16 -0.68
C ALA A 512 16.91 33.01 -1.76
N SER A 513 15.90 32.46 -2.42
CA SER A 513 15.06 33.20 -3.37
C SER A 513 14.38 34.39 -2.69
N GLY A 514 14.56 35.59 -3.26
CA GLY A 514 13.97 36.82 -2.72
C GLY A 514 14.87 37.64 -1.79
N GLN A 515 16.07 37.16 -1.45
CA GLN A 515 17.09 37.99 -0.79
C GLN A 515 18.08 38.58 -1.80
N ALA A 516 18.32 39.89 -1.70
CA ALA A 516 19.21 40.62 -2.60
C ALA A 516 20.71 40.38 -2.32
N ALA A 517 21.07 39.94 -1.12
CA ALA A 517 22.46 39.69 -0.71
C ALA A 517 22.54 38.53 0.29
N ILE A 518 23.65 37.78 0.22
CA ILE A 518 24.00 36.77 1.24
C ILE A 518 24.29 37.50 2.55
N LEU A 519 23.70 37.04 3.65
CA LEU A 519 23.96 37.60 4.98
C LEU A 519 25.42 37.38 5.38
N ASP A 520 26.05 38.43 5.90
CA ASP A 520 27.41 38.38 6.43
C ASP A 520 27.41 37.83 7.86
N ILE A 521 26.99 36.57 8.01
CA ILE A 521 27.01 35.83 9.27
C ILE A 521 28.01 34.67 9.10
N PRO A 522 29.11 34.63 9.88
CA PRO A 522 30.08 33.55 9.80
C PRO A 522 29.46 32.17 10.12
N ALA A 523 29.96 31.13 9.44
CA ALA A 523 29.59 29.74 9.76
C ALA A 523 29.96 29.38 11.21
N GLY A 524 29.00 28.87 11.98
CA GLY A 524 29.15 28.57 13.40
C GLY A 524 28.84 29.76 14.33
N ALA A 525 28.41 30.91 13.82
CA ALA A 525 28.03 32.05 14.65
C ALA A 525 26.80 31.74 15.51
N VAL A 526 26.82 32.21 16.76
CA VAL A 526 25.71 32.10 17.71
C VAL A 526 24.86 33.36 17.60
N ILE A 527 23.64 33.25 17.11
CA ILE A 527 22.66 34.34 17.10
C ILE A 527 22.25 34.62 18.55
N VAL A 528 22.36 35.88 18.96
CA VAL A 528 22.07 36.30 20.34
C VAL A 528 20.81 37.15 20.44
N ALA A 529 20.45 37.87 19.38
CA ALA A 529 19.20 38.62 19.30
C ALA A 529 18.70 38.77 17.86
N VAL A 530 17.39 38.86 17.70
CA VAL A 530 16.72 39.25 16.45
C VAL A 530 15.79 40.41 16.77
N ASP A 531 15.95 41.52 16.05
CA ASP A 531 15.23 42.78 16.29
C ASP A 531 15.32 43.27 17.75
N GLY A 532 16.51 43.15 18.35
CA GLY A 532 16.77 43.48 19.75
C GLY A 532 16.13 42.55 20.78
N GLN A 533 15.38 41.52 20.35
CA GLN A 533 14.84 40.50 21.24
C GLN A 533 15.85 39.36 21.41
N PRO A 534 16.28 39.05 22.64
CA PRO A 534 17.21 37.96 22.89
C PRO A 534 16.64 36.61 22.42
N VAL A 535 17.48 35.79 21.80
CA VAL A 535 17.12 34.43 21.37
C VAL A 535 18.07 33.40 21.97
N SER A 536 17.52 32.23 22.29
CA SER A 536 18.22 31.10 22.89
C SER A 536 18.14 29.83 22.05
N SER A 537 17.33 29.82 21.00
CA SER A 537 17.09 28.65 20.14
C SER A 537 16.67 29.07 18.74
N PHE A 538 16.82 28.17 17.77
CA PHE A 538 16.31 28.38 16.42
C PHE A 538 14.78 28.40 16.35
N TYR A 539 14.09 27.82 17.34
CA TYR A 539 12.64 27.97 17.51
C TYR A 539 12.23 29.43 17.70
N GLU A 540 12.91 30.16 18.60
CA GLU A 540 12.65 31.57 18.86
C GLU A 540 13.02 32.45 17.66
N ILE A 541 14.13 32.14 16.98
CA ILE A 541 14.52 32.79 15.72
C ILE A 541 13.39 32.64 14.69
N ALA A 542 12.91 31.42 14.46
CA ALA A 542 11.83 31.14 13.51
C ALA A 542 10.56 31.94 13.81
N ASP A 543 10.12 31.96 15.08
CA ASP A 543 8.94 32.72 15.53
C ASP A 543 9.09 34.23 15.28
N LEU A 544 10.28 34.79 15.54
CA LEU A 544 10.55 36.21 15.27
C LEU A 544 10.61 36.54 13.78
N LEU A 545 11.16 35.65 12.94
CA LEU A 545 11.15 35.83 11.49
C LEU A 545 9.71 35.78 10.95
N VAL A 546 8.89 34.85 11.41
CA VAL A 546 7.48 34.73 10.99
C VAL A 546 6.66 35.96 11.43
N LYS A 547 6.91 36.51 12.62
CA LYS A 547 6.23 37.72 13.12
C LYS A 547 6.59 38.99 12.35
N ASN A 548 7.79 39.05 11.78
CA ASN A 548 8.31 40.23 11.10
C ASN A 548 8.33 40.09 9.55
N LYS A 549 7.43 39.29 8.98
CA LYS A 549 7.27 39.13 7.51
C LYS A 549 7.20 40.50 6.80
N GLY A 550 7.97 40.65 5.73
CA GLY A 550 8.03 41.87 4.93
C GLY A 550 8.79 43.04 5.58
N GLN A 551 9.35 42.85 6.78
CA GLN A 551 10.09 43.89 7.49
C GLN A 551 11.60 43.67 7.40
N LYS A 552 12.36 44.75 7.63
CA LYS A 552 13.81 44.69 7.79
C LYS A 552 14.15 44.67 9.27
N VAL A 553 14.83 43.61 9.72
CA VAL A 553 15.15 43.39 11.14
C VAL A 553 16.65 43.27 11.36
N SER A 554 17.13 43.63 12.55
CA SER A 554 18.53 43.38 12.95
C SER A 554 18.72 41.93 13.40
N VAL A 555 19.91 41.39 13.16
CA VAL A 555 20.35 40.08 13.64
C VAL A 555 21.72 40.26 14.27
N ASP A 556 21.77 40.11 15.59
CA ASP A 556 23.00 40.22 16.36
C ASP A 556 23.55 38.82 16.63
N TYR A 557 24.86 38.65 16.47
CA TYR A 557 25.53 37.36 16.64
C TYR A 557 26.85 37.48 17.40
N ARG A 558 27.34 36.34 17.89
CA ARG A 558 28.70 36.17 18.40
C ARG A 558 29.46 35.10 17.63
N PHE A 559 30.71 35.39 17.30
CA PHE A 559 31.61 34.46 16.64
C PHE A 559 33.01 34.59 17.24
N ASN A 560 33.61 33.47 17.68
CA ASN A 560 34.92 33.45 18.35
C ASN A 560 35.07 34.45 19.52
N GLY A 561 33.99 34.72 20.23
CA GLY A 561 33.96 35.66 21.38
C GLY A 561 33.74 37.13 21.00
N GLU A 562 33.76 37.47 19.71
CA GLU A 562 33.50 38.82 19.20
C GLU A 562 32.01 39.00 18.88
N ALA A 563 31.51 40.22 19.08
CA ALA A 563 30.14 40.60 18.73
C ALA A 563 30.09 41.13 17.29
N GLY A 564 29.07 40.71 16.54
CA GLY A 564 28.76 41.21 15.20
C GLY A 564 27.26 41.42 15.05
N GLY A 565 26.86 42.08 13.97
CA GLY A 565 25.46 42.35 13.67
C GLY A 565 25.24 42.67 12.20
N THR A 566 24.11 42.22 11.67
CA THR A 566 23.68 42.50 10.30
C THR A 566 22.19 42.85 10.27
N ALA A 567 21.70 43.32 9.13
CA ALA A 567 20.28 43.55 8.91
C ALA A 567 19.78 42.68 7.77
N VAL A 568 18.62 42.06 7.96
CA VAL A 568 18.02 41.15 6.99
C VAL A 568 16.63 41.64 6.61
N GLU A 569 16.31 41.58 5.32
CA GLU A 569 14.96 41.76 4.81
C GLU A 569 14.22 40.42 4.86
N ILE A 570 13.18 40.36 5.67
CA ILE A 570 12.38 39.16 5.85
C ILE A 570 11.41 39.03 4.68
N SER A 571 11.50 37.92 3.95
CA SER A 571 10.57 37.59 2.88
C SER A 571 9.13 37.61 3.40
N GLU A 572 8.24 38.27 2.65
CA GLU A 572 6.81 38.28 2.93
C GLU A 572 6.18 36.90 2.71
N TYR A 573 6.69 36.16 1.72
CA TYR A 573 6.13 34.89 1.28
C TYR A 573 6.76 33.68 1.97
N GLU A 574 8.07 33.75 2.27
CA GLU A 574 8.83 32.59 2.73
C GLU A 574 9.96 32.97 3.70
N PRO A 575 9.62 33.41 4.93
CA PRO A 575 10.62 33.72 5.95
C PRO A 575 11.36 32.47 6.44
N VAL A 576 10.71 31.30 6.41
CA VAL A 576 11.24 30.01 6.86
C VAL A 576 10.88 28.95 5.82
N HIS A 577 11.89 28.24 5.32
CA HIS A 577 11.77 27.09 4.44
C HIS A 577 12.11 25.81 5.21
N ALA A 578 11.23 25.40 6.12
CA ALA A 578 11.34 24.19 6.93
C ALA A 578 9.94 23.70 7.32
N GLN A 579 9.80 22.43 7.70
CA GLN A 579 8.51 21.85 8.06
C GLN A 579 8.48 21.50 9.55
N ALA A 580 7.66 22.22 10.32
CA ALA A 580 7.35 21.86 11.70
C ALA A 580 6.23 20.82 11.73
N LEU A 581 6.43 19.74 12.49
CA LEU A 581 5.54 18.59 12.55
C LEU A 581 5.49 18.04 13.98
N ILE A 582 4.36 17.47 14.39
CA ILE A 582 4.32 16.66 15.61
C ILE A 582 5.21 15.42 15.40
N ALA A 583 6.17 15.21 16.30
CA ALA A 583 7.19 14.16 16.17
C ALA A 583 6.64 12.73 16.36
N VAL A 584 5.34 12.61 16.66
CA VAL A 584 4.62 11.34 16.83
C VAL A 584 3.43 11.28 15.89
N TYR A 585 3.24 10.13 15.24
CA TYR A 585 2.10 9.92 14.36
C TYR A 585 0.78 9.99 15.14
N LEU A 586 -0.15 10.83 14.65
CA LEU A 586 -1.50 10.95 15.15
C LEU A 586 -2.46 10.12 14.28
N PRO A 587 -3.07 9.05 14.82
CA PRO A 587 -3.95 8.17 14.03
C PRO A 587 -5.36 8.78 13.95
N PHE A 588 -5.51 9.88 13.21
CA PHE A 588 -6.81 10.47 12.93
C PHE A 588 -7.67 9.53 12.07
N ALA A 589 -8.97 9.46 12.35
CA ALA A 589 -9.93 8.75 11.50
C ALA A 589 -9.94 9.38 10.09
N GLU A 590 -10.06 8.55 9.07
CA GLU A 590 -10.18 9.02 7.68
C GLU A 590 -11.46 9.85 7.48
N LEU A 591 -11.36 10.96 6.74
CA LEU A 591 -12.54 11.71 6.33
C LEU A 591 -13.21 10.95 5.18
N THR A 592 -14.42 10.46 5.42
CA THR A 592 -15.17 9.66 4.45
C THR A 592 -16.42 10.38 3.97
N GLN A 593 -16.83 10.05 2.76
CA GLN A 593 -18.11 10.44 2.18
C GLN A 593 -18.92 9.17 1.90
N ARG A 594 -20.21 9.22 2.21
CA ARG A 594 -21.14 8.12 1.92
C ARG A 594 -21.53 8.12 0.44
N PHE A 595 -21.18 7.07 -0.28
CA PHE A 595 -21.60 6.84 -1.66
C PHE A 595 -22.84 5.95 -1.68
N LYS A 596 -24.01 6.56 -1.76
CA LYS A 596 -25.30 5.86 -1.83
C LYS A 596 -26.06 6.22 -3.11
N ALA A 597 -26.54 5.20 -3.80
CA ALA A 597 -27.39 5.37 -4.96
C ALA A 597 -28.84 5.69 -4.53
N SER A 598 -29.49 6.59 -5.25
CA SER A 598 -30.89 6.94 -5.00
C SER A 598 -31.90 5.85 -5.40
N ASN A 599 -31.50 4.94 -6.30
CA ASN A 599 -32.32 3.81 -6.74
C ASN A 599 -31.45 2.68 -7.35
N PRO A 600 -32.01 1.47 -7.56
CA PRO A 600 -31.26 0.33 -8.10
C PRO A 600 -30.62 0.57 -9.47
N LEU A 601 -31.28 1.30 -10.39
CA LEU A 601 -30.72 1.60 -11.71
C LEU A 601 -29.48 2.49 -11.61
N ARG A 602 -29.49 3.48 -10.71
CA ARG A 602 -28.32 4.31 -10.40
C ARG A 602 -27.22 3.46 -9.76
N ALA A 603 -27.56 2.54 -8.86
CA ALA A 603 -26.58 1.64 -8.24
C ALA A 603 -25.89 0.73 -9.27
N ILE A 604 -26.64 0.17 -10.22
CA ILE A 604 -26.08 -0.59 -11.35
C ILE A 604 -25.14 0.30 -12.16
N LYS A 605 -25.56 1.52 -12.53
CA LYS A 605 -24.70 2.45 -13.28
C LYS A 605 -23.41 2.78 -12.54
N MET A 606 -23.48 3.02 -11.22
CA MET A 606 -22.31 3.27 -10.38
C MET A 606 -21.40 2.04 -10.28
N GLY A 607 -21.98 0.85 -10.07
CA GLY A 607 -21.26 -0.41 -10.01
C GLY A 607 -20.55 -0.75 -11.32
N SER A 608 -21.27 -0.69 -12.45
CA SER A 608 -20.70 -0.88 -13.79
C SER A 608 -19.61 0.14 -14.10
N LYS A 609 -19.80 1.41 -13.73
CA LYS A 609 -18.76 2.43 -13.88
C LYS A 609 -17.51 2.07 -13.08
N LYS A 610 -17.65 1.66 -11.81
CA LYS A 610 -16.51 1.29 -10.97
C LYS A 610 -15.75 0.07 -11.51
N VAL A 611 -16.48 -0.95 -11.96
CA VAL A 611 -15.87 -2.14 -12.60
C VAL A 611 -15.13 -1.75 -13.88
N TRP A 612 -15.73 -0.90 -14.73
CA TRP A 612 -15.07 -0.42 -15.94
C TRP A 612 -13.80 0.36 -15.65
N GLN A 613 -13.85 1.33 -14.73
CA GLN A 613 -12.69 2.11 -14.31
C GLN A 613 -11.55 1.21 -13.82
N PHE A 614 -11.89 0.21 -13.01
CA PHE A 614 -10.91 -0.73 -12.49
C PHE A 614 -10.33 -1.63 -13.59
N ILE A 615 -11.16 -2.23 -14.45
CA ILE A 615 -10.72 -3.05 -15.59
C ILE A 615 -9.80 -2.25 -16.53
N ALA A 616 -10.24 -1.05 -16.95
CA ALA A 616 -9.46 -0.18 -17.82
C ALA A 616 -8.13 0.22 -17.18
N GLY A 617 -8.15 0.60 -15.90
CA GLY A 617 -6.96 0.94 -15.13
C GLY A 617 -5.97 -0.22 -15.00
N ASN A 618 -6.45 -1.46 -14.85
CA ASN A 618 -5.58 -2.64 -14.81
C ASN A 618 -4.89 -2.88 -16.16
N TYR A 619 -5.59 -2.74 -17.29
CA TYR A 619 -4.94 -2.85 -18.62
C TYR A 619 -3.91 -1.75 -18.87
N VAL A 620 -4.21 -0.51 -18.47
CA VAL A 620 -3.23 0.59 -18.54
C VAL A 620 -2.02 0.28 -17.66
N THR A 621 -2.24 -0.22 -16.44
CA THR A 621 -1.17 -0.63 -15.52
C THR A 621 -0.29 -1.72 -16.11
N LEU A 622 -0.88 -2.79 -16.66
CA LEU A 622 -0.15 -3.86 -17.34
C LEU A 622 0.68 -3.32 -18.51
N GLY A 623 0.13 -2.42 -19.33
CA GLY A 623 0.86 -1.77 -20.41
C GLY A 623 2.03 -0.90 -19.91
N GLN A 624 1.86 -0.23 -18.77
CA GLN A 624 2.91 0.58 -18.16
C GLN A 624 4.08 -0.25 -17.60
N LEU A 625 3.89 -1.53 -17.24
CA LEU A 625 4.99 -2.40 -16.79
C LEU A 625 6.07 -2.63 -17.87
N PHE A 626 5.70 -2.49 -19.15
CA PHE A 626 6.61 -2.64 -20.28
C PHE A 626 7.26 -1.32 -20.72
N LYS A 627 6.87 -0.18 -20.13
CA LYS A 627 7.45 1.13 -20.42
C LYS A 627 8.63 1.40 -19.47
N LYS A 628 9.75 1.88 -20.02
CA LYS A 628 10.96 2.23 -19.24
C LYS A 628 10.66 3.19 -18.07
N ASP A 629 9.77 4.17 -18.30
CA ASP A 629 9.37 5.17 -17.31
C ASP A 629 8.01 4.90 -16.65
N GLY A 630 7.43 3.70 -16.86
CA GLY A 630 6.13 3.31 -16.32
C GLY A 630 6.16 2.82 -14.87
N ILE A 631 5.18 2.00 -14.50
CA ILE A 631 5.02 1.49 -13.14
C ILE A 631 6.11 0.45 -12.86
N PRO A 632 6.88 0.59 -11.77
CA PRO A 632 7.90 -0.38 -11.39
C PRO A 632 7.26 -1.69 -10.91
N MET A 633 7.88 -2.84 -11.21
CA MET A 633 7.43 -4.13 -10.67
C MET A 633 7.43 -4.19 -9.14
N SER A 634 8.27 -3.38 -8.48
CA SER A 634 8.32 -3.26 -7.03
C SER A 634 7.10 -2.56 -6.43
N ALA A 635 6.22 -1.95 -7.23
CA ALA A 635 4.96 -1.36 -6.77
C ALA A 635 3.77 -2.34 -6.84
N LEU A 636 3.90 -3.46 -7.58
CA LEU A 636 2.88 -4.50 -7.60
C LEU A 636 2.80 -5.23 -6.26
N SER A 637 1.65 -5.83 -5.98
CA SER A 637 1.44 -6.68 -4.81
C SER A 637 1.21 -8.11 -5.27
N GLY A 638 1.96 -9.04 -4.70
CA GLY A 638 1.88 -10.47 -4.99
C GLY A 638 0.90 -11.16 -4.05
N PRO A 639 0.87 -12.51 -4.05
CA PRO A 639 -0.04 -13.28 -3.20
C PRO A 639 0.10 -12.94 -1.71
N VAL A 640 1.34 -12.77 -1.22
CA VAL A 640 1.60 -12.45 0.19
C VAL A 640 1.13 -11.04 0.53
N GLY A 641 1.42 -10.06 -0.34
CA GLY A 641 0.94 -8.69 -0.19
C GLY A 641 -0.60 -8.61 -0.21
N ILE A 642 -1.24 -9.31 -1.14
CA ILE A 642 -2.71 -9.36 -1.24
C ILE A 642 -3.32 -9.98 0.03
N ILE A 643 -2.78 -11.08 0.56
CA ILE A 643 -3.26 -11.67 1.82
C ILE A 643 -3.11 -10.68 2.97
N SER A 644 -1.95 -10.02 3.08
CA SER A 644 -1.71 -9.02 4.12
C SER A 644 -2.67 -7.83 4.04
N MET A 645 -2.90 -7.28 2.84
CA MET A 645 -3.89 -6.23 2.60
C MET A 645 -5.31 -6.69 2.93
N THR A 646 -5.68 -7.90 2.51
CA THR A 646 -7.02 -8.44 2.78
C THR A 646 -7.23 -8.60 4.28
N TYR A 647 -6.23 -9.10 5.02
CA TYR A 647 -6.27 -9.21 6.47
C TYR A 647 -6.52 -7.84 7.12
N GLN A 648 -5.78 -6.80 6.73
CA GLN A 648 -5.99 -5.43 7.24
C GLN A 648 -7.39 -4.90 6.92
N VAL A 649 -7.90 -5.13 5.70
CA VAL A 649 -9.25 -4.69 5.30
C VAL A 649 -10.35 -5.41 6.10
N THR A 650 -10.15 -6.69 6.47
CA THR A 650 -11.12 -7.40 7.33
C THR A 650 -11.23 -6.82 8.74
N GLU A 651 -10.25 -6.03 9.19
CA GLU A 651 -10.33 -5.32 10.48
C GLU A 651 -11.23 -4.07 10.41
N ALA A 652 -11.38 -3.48 9.23
CA ALA A 652 -12.06 -2.20 9.06
C ALA A 652 -13.59 -2.32 9.10
N SER A 653 -14.20 -2.95 8.08
CA SER A 653 -15.65 -3.19 8.02
C SER A 653 -16.02 -4.20 6.94
N LEU A 654 -17.19 -4.84 7.08
CA LEU A 654 -17.73 -5.75 6.07
C LEU A 654 -17.90 -5.05 4.71
N GLY A 655 -18.34 -3.78 4.70
CA GLY A 655 -18.50 -3.00 3.48
C GLY A 655 -17.17 -2.78 2.74
N ARG A 656 -16.09 -2.43 3.45
CA ARG A 656 -14.74 -2.27 2.87
C ARG A 656 -14.18 -3.61 2.37
N TYR A 657 -14.45 -4.70 3.11
CA TYR A 657 -14.07 -6.04 2.69
C TYR A 657 -14.77 -6.47 1.39
N LEU A 658 -16.09 -6.32 1.30
CA LEU A 658 -16.85 -6.61 0.08
C LEU A 658 -16.43 -5.70 -1.09
N TYR A 659 -16.13 -4.43 -0.82
CA TYR A 659 -15.60 -3.51 -1.83
C TYR A 659 -14.26 -4.02 -2.38
N PHE A 660 -13.36 -4.44 -1.49
CA PHE A 660 -12.08 -5.03 -1.87
C PHE A 660 -12.25 -6.33 -2.68
N LEU A 661 -13.17 -7.22 -2.29
CA LEU A 661 -13.52 -8.41 -3.08
C LEU A 661 -14.05 -8.05 -4.49
N GLY A 662 -14.84 -6.98 -4.62
CA GLY A 662 -15.29 -6.48 -5.92
C GLY A 662 -14.13 -6.01 -6.82
N LEU A 663 -13.12 -5.36 -6.23
CA LEU A 663 -11.89 -4.98 -6.94
C LEU A 663 -11.10 -6.23 -7.38
N ILE A 664 -10.88 -7.19 -6.49
CA ILE A 664 -10.18 -8.45 -6.82
C ILE A 664 -10.91 -9.22 -7.91
N SER A 665 -12.25 -9.32 -7.84
CA SER A 665 -13.06 -9.97 -8.86
C SER A 665 -12.91 -9.30 -10.24
N SER A 666 -12.85 -7.96 -10.26
CA SER A 666 -12.56 -7.19 -11.48
C SER A 666 -11.12 -7.43 -12.00
N CYS A 667 -10.14 -7.58 -11.09
CA CYS A 667 -8.76 -7.92 -11.44
C CYS A 667 -8.66 -9.32 -12.06
N LEU A 668 -9.33 -10.31 -11.46
CA LEU A 668 -9.36 -11.69 -11.98
C LEU A 668 -10.00 -11.76 -13.37
N ALA A 669 -11.01 -10.94 -13.65
CA ALA A 669 -11.55 -10.82 -15.00
C ALA A 669 -10.49 -10.34 -16.01
N VAL A 670 -9.71 -9.31 -15.66
CA VAL A 670 -8.62 -8.82 -16.53
C VAL A 670 -7.53 -9.87 -16.71
N MET A 671 -7.07 -10.46 -15.62
CA MET A 671 -5.98 -11.44 -15.63
C MET A 671 -6.36 -12.67 -16.44
N ASN A 672 -7.55 -13.26 -16.20
CA ASN A 672 -7.98 -14.45 -16.90
C ASN A 672 -8.27 -14.19 -18.39
N LEU A 673 -8.56 -12.94 -18.79
CA LEU A 673 -8.72 -12.58 -20.21
C LEU A 673 -7.39 -12.38 -20.94
N MET A 674 -6.25 -12.34 -20.25
CA MET A 674 -4.97 -12.18 -20.91
C MET A 674 -4.69 -13.34 -21.87
N PRO A 675 -4.02 -13.08 -23.01
CA PRO A 675 -3.70 -14.11 -24.02
C PRO A 675 -2.52 -14.99 -23.57
N ILE A 676 -2.59 -15.54 -22.36
CA ILE A 676 -1.60 -16.45 -21.78
C ILE A 676 -2.19 -17.86 -21.78
N PRO A 677 -1.52 -18.88 -22.35
CA PRO A 677 -2.06 -20.22 -22.56
C PRO A 677 -2.63 -20.96 -21.34
N VAL A 678 -2.22 -20.57 -20.13
CA VAL A 678 -2.68 -21.17 -18.85
C VAL A 678 -3.97 -20.50 -18.34
N LEU A 679 -4.37 -19.39 -18.96
CA LEU A 679 -5.54 -18.59 -18.61
C LEU A 679 -6.59 -18.71 -19.71
N ASP A 680 -7.86 -18.40 -19.37
CA ASP A 680 -8.99 -18.46 -20.30
C ASP A 680 -8.73 -17.71 -21.62
N GLY A 681 -8.14 -16.52 -21.56
CA GLY A 681 -7.80 -15.71 -22.72
C GLY A 681 -6.83 -16.41 -23.67
N GLY A 682 -5.89 -17.22 -23.16
CA GLY A 682 -5.03 -18.06 -23.98
C GLY A 682 -5.81 -19.14 -24.72
N HIS A 683 -6.74 -19.81 -24.04
CA HIS A 683 -7.64 -20.79 -24.67
C HIS A 683 -8.53 -20.14 -25.72
N ILE A 684 -9.04 -18.91 -25.48
CA ILE A 684 -9.78 -18.14 -26.48
C ILE A 684 -8.93 -17.89 -27.72
N VAL A 685 -7.67 -17.48 -27.56
CA VAL A 685 -6.75 -17.26 -28.70
C VAL A 685 -6.52 -18.55 -29.49
N LEU A 686 -6.32 -19.68 -28.81
CA LEU A 686 -6.14 -20.98 -29.45
C LEU A 686 -7.39 -21.41 -30.25
N LEU A 687 -8.58 -21.19 -29.70
CA LEU A 687 -9.85 -21.45 -30.38
C LEU A 687 -10.07 -20.52 -31.58
N ILE A 688 -9.65 -19.25 -31.49
CA ILE A 688 -9.67 -18.32 -32.63
C ILE A 688 -8.74 -18.82 -33.74
N ILE A 689 -7.54 -19.28 -33.38
CA ILE A 689 -6.60 -19.88 -34.34
C ILE A 689 -7.25 -21.10 -35.00
N GLU A 690 -7.82 -22.02 -34.22
CA GLU A 690 -8.56 -23.19 -34.74
C GLU A 690 -9.69 -22.78 -35.70
N LYS A 691 -10.43 -21.71 -35.38
CA LYS A 691 -11.51 -21.20 -36.24
C LYS A 691 -10.99 -20.71 -37.59
N ILE A 692 -9.81 -20.10 -37.62
CA ILE A 692 -9.17 -19.56 -38.83
C ILE A 692 -8.51 -20.69 -39.64
N THR A 693 -7.81 -21.62 -38.98
CA THR A 693 -7.07 -22.72 -39.64
C THR A 693 -7.98 -23.89 -40.01
N GLY A 694 -9.17 -23.98 -39.41
CA GLY A 694 -10.11 -25.09 -39.57
C GLY A 694 -9.66 -26.40 -38.91
N LYS A 695 -8.55 -26.38 -38.16
CA LYS A 695 -7.98 -27.56 -37.47
C LYS A 695 -7.50 -27.20 -36.07
N PRO A 696 -7.71 -28.06 -35.07
CA PRO A 696 -7.19 -27.82 -33.72
C PRO A 696 -5.67 -27.73 -33.73
N VAL A 697 -5.12 -26.92 -32.82
CA VAL A 697 -3.67 -26.80 -32.65
C VAL A 697 -3.13 -28.12 -32.14
N HIS A 698 -2.11 -28.67 -32.81
CA HIS A 698 -1.54 -29.96 -32.44
C HIS A 698 -0.97 -29.90 -31.01
N GLU A 699 -1.24 -30.94 -30.20
CA GLU A 699 -0.80 -31.03 -28.80
C GLU A 699 0.71 -30.82 -28.59
N LYS A 700 1.54 -31.32 -29.52
CA LYS A 700 3.00 -31.10 -29.53
C LYS A 700 3.42 -29.63 -29.59
N VAL A 701 2.56 -28.75 -30.11
CA VAL A 701 2.76 -27.29 -30.14
C VAL A 701 2.12 -26.64 -28.92
N LEU A 702 0.96 -27.13 -28.50
CA LEU A 702 0.22 -26.62 -27.35
C LEU A 702 0.97 -26.82 -26.03
N ALA A 703 1.50 -28.01 -25.77
CA ALA A 703 2.13 -28.33 -24.49
C ALA A 703 3.36 -27.44 -24.19
N PRO A 704 4.32 -27.20 -25.11
CA PRO A 704 5.42 -26.26 -24.88
C PRO A 704 4.93 -24.84 -24.62
N ILE A 705 3.92 -24.38 -25.37
CA ILE A 705 3.32 -23.04 -25.21
C ILE A 705 2.71 -22.89 -23.80
N MET A 706 2.01 -23.92 -23.30
CA MET A 706 1.49 -23.95 -21.93
C MET A 706 2.58 -23.93 -20.87
N TYR A 707 3.63 -24.75 -21.02
CA TYR A 707 4.74 -24.76 -20.07
C TYR A 707 5.49 -23.43 -20.03
N ILE A 708 5.68 -22.79 -21.20
CA ILE A 708 6.26 -21.44 -21.28
C ILE A 708 5.35 -20.44 -20.57
N GLY A 709 4.04 -20.47 -20.84
CA GLY A 709 3.06 -19.62 -20.16
C GLY A 709 3.07 -19.80 -18.64
N LEU A 710 3.10 -21.05 -18.17
CA LEU A 710 3.18 -21.40 -16.75
C LEU A 710 4.48 -20.91 -16.12
N ALA A 711 5.62 -21.14 -16.78
CA ALA A 711 6.92 -20.67 -16.31
C ALA A 711 6.99 -19.15 -16.20
N LEU A 712 6.39 -18.42 -17.15
CA LEU A 712 6.29 -16.96 -17.11
C LEU A 712 5.44 -16.48 -15.93
N ILE A 713 4.24 -17.07 -15.72
CA ILE A 713 3.37 -16.72 -14.59
C ILE A 713 4.07 -17.04 -13.25
N LEU A 714 4.62 -18.24 -13.09
CA LEU A 714 5.32 -18.63 -11.87
C LEU A 714 6.55 -17.77 -11.62
N GLY A 715 7.33 -17.45 -12.66
CA GLY A 715 8.47 -16.54 -12.56
C GLY A 715 8.04 -15.14 -12.09
N LEU A 716 6.96 -14.59 -12.65
CA LEU A 716 6.39 -13.31 -12.22
C LEU A 716 5.91 -13.38 -10.76
N VAL A 717 5.17 -14.42 -10.37
CA VAL A 717 4.70 -14.62 -8.99
C VAL A 717 5.87 -14.69 -8.02
N LEU A 718 6.95 -15.40 -8.36
CA LEU A 718 8.15 -15.47 -7.51
C LEU A 718 8.83 -14.11 -7.35
N VAL A 719 8.98 -13.34 -8.43
CA VAL A 719 9.59 -12.00 -8.38
C VAL A 719 8.75 -11.04 -7.55
N ILE A 720 7.43 -11.02 -7.74
CA ILE A 720 6.55 -10.13 -6.97
C ILE A 720 6.49 -10.58 -5.50
N THR A 721 6.41 -11.89 -5.23
CA THR A 721 6.43 -12.43 -3.85
C THR A 721 7.75 -12.08 -3.15
N TYR A 722 8.88 -12.15 -3.86
CA TYR A 722 10.16 -11.69 -3.33
C TYR A 722 10.13 -10.20 -2.96
N ASN A 723 9.54 -9.35 -3.81
CA ASN A 723 9.35 -7.94 -3.50
C ASN A 723 8.41 -7.71 -2.31
N ASP A 724 7.32 -8.48 -2.18
CA ASP A 724 6.43 -8.43 -1.02
C ASP A 724 7.18 -8.80 0.27
N LEU A 725 7.94 -9.90 0.25
CA LEU A 725 8.74 -10.33 1.40
C LEU A 725 9.78 -9.29 1.77
N ILE A 726 10.45 -8.67 0.79
CA ILE A 726 11.36 -7.57 1.07
C ILE A 726 10.62 -6.44 1.77
N ARG A 727 9.49 -5.99 1.23
CA ARG A 727 8.71 -4.86 1.77
C ARG A 727 8.19 -5.11 3.18
N ILE A 728 7.86 -6.37 3.50
CA ILE A 728 7.35 -6.75 4.82
C ILE A 728 8.49 -6.89 5.84
N LEU A 729 9.67 -7.36 5.40
CA LEU A 729 10.79 -7.67 6.27
C LEU A 729 11.80 -6.52 6.45
N PHE A 730 11.90 -5.61 5.48
CA PHE A 730 12.87 -4.50 5.41
C PHE A 730 12.18 -3.18 5.10
#